data_AF-A0A8S4BP82-F1
#
_entry.id   AF-A0A8S4BP82-F1
#
_cell.length_a   1.000
_cell.length_b   1.000
_cell.length_c   1.000
_cell.angle_alpha   90.00
_cell.angle_beta   90.00
_cell.angle_gamma   90.00
#
_symmetry.space_group_name_H-M   'P 1'
#
loop_
_entity.id
_entity.type
_entity.pdbx_description
1 polymer ?
#
loop_
_entity_poly.entity_id
_entity_poly.type
_entity_poly.pdbx_seq_one_letter_code
_entity_poly.pdbx_strand_id
1 'polypeptide(L)'
;MTAILSQMDDHHYDTYIETFTGTTDLVDFLMESFLLFKDLIGKHVYPSDWMAMIMVQNRVFLRAINTYADTMNQKFLSNDDFEVQLWNNYFHLAVAFITQESLQLQHFSPTKRNKILVKYGDMRRLIGFAIRDIWYKLGSHKICFIPGMVGPILEMTLIPDEELRRATIPIFFDMITCENTQFGNFQKFENEIILKLDHEVEGGGGDEQYMQLLETILLDCAAEKHALKPQVQHFVSLVKGLLIRLLDYRTVMSDDSRNNRMSCTVNLLNFYKDINREAMYIRYLYKLRDLHLEGENYTEAAYTLLLHSRLLKARHTHLDLFWSDDKCSPQFEFHGSQTQRQLKETLYDTIIDYFDKGKMWEEAITLCKELAEQYENEIFDYELLSRRLEKQAKFYENIMKILRPKPDYFAVGYYGQGYPPFLRNKVFIHRGKEYERREDFQNQLMSQFPSSVRLNTTTMPGDDIKNSPHQYIQCFTVQPVLEIPPRLKNKPVPDQIINFYKSNYVQRFHYSRPVRKGPVDPNNEFASMWIERTTFTTVYKLPGILRWFEATDLKHTTLSPLENAIETMESTNEKILTMINQYQADWSLPINPLSMLLNGIVDPAVMGGFAKYEKAFFTEEYTQQHPEDREKLMRLKDLIAWQIPLLGGGISLHGKRVTDDLRPFHERMEECFKQLKKKVEKEYGVRELPDLDERKSTRPRSMLRSFRQSIISISSLQGSECGTPTKSHVDRDIPPDSPNSWTNSLQRSSGSVSMCKVDEGVVTVGDAEVRLRRSKKKKKRSSMIFITEERERTSTLDCKRLSKKQEFRSDTNLSEPNEGNVSLTNANSRSLPAITGLSLTVAGGTEEGDSSRSKRDSKSMSVCTTSDRTTDRRSKGVINLLFKSKVDERDFTEKNIPKRIA
;
A
#
# COMPACT_ATOMS: atom_id res chain seq x y z
N MET A 1 -51.60 -7.43 13.40
CA MET A 1 -51.40 -7.39 11.94
C MET A 1 -51.28 -8.78 11.31
N THR A 2 -50.16 -9.49 11.37
CA THR A 2 -49.92 -10.74 10.59
C THR A 2 -51.01 -11.81 10.72
N ALA A 3 -51.58 -12.00 11.92
CA ALA A 3 -52.70 -12.93 12.13
C ALA A 3 -53.98 -12.52 11.37
N ILE A 4 -54.25 -11.23 11.19
CA ILE A 4 -55.42 -10.70 10.46
C ILE A 4 -55.21 -10.89 8.96
N LEU A 5 -54.06 -10.45 8.42
CA LEU A 5 -53.68 -10.64 7.02
C LEU A 5 -53.61 -12.13 6.62
N SER A 6 -53.40 -13.04 7.58
CA SER A 6 -53.44 -14.49 7.36
C SER A 6 -54.85 -15.09 7.33
N GLN A 7 -55.89 -14.36 7.74
CA GLN A 7 -57.29 -14.79 7.67
C GLN A 7 -58.06 -14.14 6.51
N MET A 8 -57.57 -13.00 6.00
CA MET A 8 -58.12 -12.38 4.79
C MET A 8 -57.91 -13.29 3.57
N ASP A 9 -58.99 -13.58 2.86
CA ASP A 9 -58.93 -14.03 1.46
C ASP A 9 -59.00 -12.84 0.50
N ASP A 10 -58.96 -13.12 -0.80
CA ASP A 10 -58.85 -12.07 -1.82
C ASP A 10 -60.10 -11.19 -1.87
N HIS A 11 -61.30 -11.74 -1.62
CA HIS A 11 -62.55 -10.97 -1.52
C HIS A 11 -62.56 -10.03 -0.30
N HIS A 12 -61.95 -10.42 0.82
CA HIS A 12 -61.77 -9.54 1.97
C HIS A 12 -60.80 -8.38 1.66
N TYR A 13 -59.77 -8.60 0.84
CA TYR A 13 -58.89 -7.53 0.37
C TYR A 13 -59.62 -6.58 -0.57
N ASP A 14 -60.30 -7.11 -1.60
CA ASP A 14 -61.05 -6.31 -2.59
C ASP A 14 -62.08 -5.41 -1.89
N THR A 15 -62.91 -6.02 -1.03
CA THR A 15 -63.97 -5.31 -0.28
C THR A 15 -63.39 -4.22 0.63
N TYR A 16 -62.24 -4.46 1.26
CA TYR A 16 -61.57 -3.46 2.10
C TYR A 16 -61.01 -2.31 1.24
N ILE A 17 -60.39 -2.62 0.10
CA ILE A 17 -59.83 -1.64 -0.86
C ILE A 17 -60.93 -0.80 -1.54
N GLU A 18 -62.17 -1.29 -1.61
CA GLU A 18 -63.35 -0.54 -2.06
C GLU A 18 -63.89 0.43 -0.99
N THR A 19 -63.52 0.30 0.30
CA THR A 19 -63.98 1.25 1.34
C THR A 19 -63.28 2.63 1.29
N PHE A 20 -62.16 2.75 0.58
CA PHE A 20 -61.42 4.00 0.44
C PHE A 20 -62.08 4.89 -0.63
N THR A 21 -62.78 5.94 -0.18
CA THR A 21 -63.49 6.87 -1.07
C THR A 21 -62.59 7.90 -1.74
N GLY A 22 -61.41 8.19 -1.18
CA GLY A 22 -60.40 9.07 -1.75
C GLY A 22 -59.21 8.31 -2.34
N THR A 23 -58.66 8.79 -3.45
CA THR A 23 -57.40 8.27 -4.01
C THR A 23 -56.21 8.55 -3.08
N THR A 24 -56.20 9.72 -2.44
CA THR A 24 -55.24 10.11 -1.38
C THR A 24 -55.21 9.10 -0.25
N ASP A 25 -56.37 8.78 0.31
CA ASP A 25 -56.52 7.97 1.51
C ASP A 25 -56.01 6.53 1.26
N LEU A 26 -56.18 6.04 0.02
CA LEU A 26 -55.66 4.75 -0.44
C LEU A 26 -54.14 4.79 -0.68
N VAL A 27 -53.60 5.88 -1.24
CA VAL A 27 -52.14 6.06 -1.39
C VAL A 27 -51.46 6.10 -0.02
N ASP A 28 -51.99 6.88 0.92
CA ASP A 28 -51.46 6.99 2.28
C ASP A 28 -51.50 5.65 3.01
N PHE A 29 -52.63 4.94 2.97
CA PHE A 29 -52.74 3.58 3.55
C PHE A 29 -51.73 2.59 2.95
N LEU A 30 -51.52 2.61 1.63
CA LEU A 30 -50.54 1.73 0.97
C LEU A 30 -49.10 2.14 1.32
N MET A 31 -48.79 3.44 1.40
CA MET A 31 -47.48 3.93 1.84
C MET A 31 -47.18 3.57 3.29
N GLU A 32 -48.10 3.80 4.23
CA GLU A 32 -47.95 3.37 5.63
C GLU A 32 -47.78 1.86 5.74
N SER A 33 -48.59 1.08 5.01
CA SER A 33 -48.48 -0.38 4.96
C SER A 33 -47.12 -0.85 4.44
N PHE A 34 -46.58 -0.21 3.39
CA PHE A 34 -45.28 -0.55 2.84
C PHE A 34 -44.12 -0.17 3.75
N LEU A 35 -44.17 1.02 4.36
CA LEU A 35 -43.17 1.46 5.35
C LEU A 35 -43.17 0.52 6.56
N LEU A 36 -44.35 0.16 7.07
CA LEU A 36 -44.48 -0.78 8.18
C LEU A 36 -43.99 -2.19 7.82
N PHE A 37 -44.32 -2.72 6.64
CA PHE A 37 -43.78 -4.01 6.20
C PHE A 37 -42.24 -3.97 6.07
N LYS A 38 -41.68 -2.89 5.51
CA LYS A 38 -40.23 -2.69 5.38
C LYS A 38 -39.54 -2.69 6.75
N ASP A 39 -40.14 -2.01 7.73
CA ASP A 39 -39.63 -1.94 9.10
C ASP A 39 -39.74 -3.29 9.83
N LEU A 40 -40.84 -4.04 9.64
CA LEU A 40 -41.07 -5.38 10.21
C LEU A 40 -40.25 -6.51 9.52
N ILE A 41 -39.68 -6.25 8.34
CA ILE A 41 -38.70 -7.12 7.66
C ILE A 41 -37.29 -6.80 8.15
N GLY A 42 -36.92 -5.50 8.16
CA GLY A 42 -35.60 -5.03 8.59
C GLY A 42 -35.32 -5.18 10.09
N LYS A 43 -36.36 -5.17 10.93
CA LYS A 43 -36.28 -5.43 12.38
C LYS A 43 -37.00 -6.74 12.67
N HIS A 44 -36.24 -7.80 12.94
CA HIS A 44 -36.81 -9.13 13.20
C HIS A 44 -37.68 -9.14 14.47
N VAL A 45 -39.00 -9.22 14.27
CA VAL A 45 -40.03 -9.30 15.32
C VAL A 45 -39.93 -10.61 16.12
N TYR A 46 -39.49 -11.69 15.46
CA TYR A 46 -39.29 -13.00 16.07
C TYR A 46 -37.79 -13.33 16.18
N PRO A 47 -37.37 -14.11 17.20
CA PRO A 47 -36.02 -14.68 17.26
C PRO A 47 -35.65 -15.44 15.98
N SER A 48 -34.40 -15.36 15.54
CA SER A 48 -33.95 -15.90 14.24
C SER A 48 -33.98 -17.43 14.13
N ASP A 49 -34.11 -18.14 15.25
CA ASP A 49 -34.36 -19.58 15.31
C ASP A 49 -35.84 -19.95 15.08
N TRP A 50 -36.79 -19.00 15.25
CA TRP A 50 -38.24 -19.18 15.04
C TRP A 50 -38.64 -19.22 13.56
N MET A 51 -37.87 -19.94 12.75
CA MET A 51 -38.00 -20.08 11.29
C MET A 51 -39.42 -20.43 10.83
N ALA A 52 -40.20 -21.17 11.63
CA ALA A 52 -41.59 -21.49 11.30
C ALA A 52 -42.50 -20.24 11.32
N MET A 53 -42.32 -19.35 12.30
CA MET A 53 -43.05 -18.08 12.40
C MET A 53 -42.58 -17.11 11.32
N ILE A 54 -41.26 -16.98 11.12
CA ILE A 54 -40.68 -16.10 10.11
C ILE A 54 -41.14 -16.50 8.69
N MET A 55 -41.14 -17.79 8.35
CA MET A 55 -41.60 -18.26 7.03
C MET A 55 -43.12 -18.11 6.84
N VAL A 56 -43.92 -18.15 7.92
CA VAL A 56 -45.36 -17.84 7.87
C VAL A 56 -45.58 -16.33 7.70
N GLN A 57 -44.87 -15.49 8.46
CA GLN A 57 -44.90 -14.03 8.30
C GLN A 57 -44.54 -13.62 6.87
N ASN A 58 -43.43 -14.13 6.34
CA ASN A 58 -42.99 -13.83 4.97
C ASN A 58 -44.00 -14.31 3.92
N ARG A 59 -44.64 -15.48 4.10
CA ARG A 59 -45.71 -15.94 3.19
C ARG A 59 -46.95 -15.04 3.23
N VAL A 60 -47.32 -14.51 4.40
CA VAL A 60 -48.46 -13.59 4.57
C VAL A 60 -48.14 -12.22 3.97
N PHE A 61 -46.94 -11.69 4.22
CA PHE A 61 -46.46 -10.44 3.61
C PHE A 61 -46.37 -10.56 2.09
N LEU A 62 -45.86 -11.68 1.56
CA LEU A 62 -45.81 -11.95 0.10
C LEU A 62 -47.21 -11.89 -0.54
N ARG A 63 -48.25 -12.43 0.10
CA ARG A 63 -49.63 -12.31 -0.41
C ARG A 63 -50.07 -10.84 -0.44
N ALA A 64 -49.97 -10.15 0.70
CA ALA A 64 -50.41 -8.75 0.83
C ALA A 64 -49.67 -7.82 -0.15
N ILE A 65 -48.35 -7.99 -0.30
CA ILE A 65 -47.53 -7.21 -1.24
C ILE A 65 -48.00 -7.41 -2.68
N ASN A 66 -48.31 -8.65 -3.09
CA ASN A 66 -48.82 -8.92 -4.44
C ASN A 66 -50.23 -8.33 -4.65
N THR A 67 -51.15 -8.52 -3.71
CA THR A 67 -52.51 -7.95 -3.78
C THR A 67 -52.49 -6.42 -3.86
N TYR A 68 -51.61 -5.77 -3.08
CA TYR A 68 -51.40 -4.32 -3.13
C TYR A 68 -50.76 -3.88 -4.46
N ALA A 69 -49.81 -4.65 -5.00
CA ALA A 69 -49.21 -4.37 -6.32
C ALA A 69 -50.22 -4.50 -7.47
N ASP A 70 -51.13 -5.48 -7.43
CA ASP A 70 -52.20 -5.60 -8.42
C ASP A 70 -53.27 -4.51 -8.27
N THR A 71 -53.54 -4.04 -7.04
CA THR A 71 -54.33 -2.83 -6.81
C THR A 71 -53.68 -1.60 -7.44
N MET A 72 -52.37 -1.43 -7.28
CA MET A 72 -51.61 -0.32 -7.88
C MET A 72 -51.54 -0.41 -9.41
N ASN A 73 -51.38 -1.62 -9.97
CA ASN A 73 -51.44 -1.86 -11.42
C ASN A 73 -52.78 -1.42 -12.03
N GLN A 74 -53.88 -1.47 -11.26
CA GLN A 74 -55.21 -1.07 -11.72
C GLN A 74 -55.51 0.42 -11.49
N LYS A 75 -55.11 0.99 -10.35
CA LYS A 75 -55.51 2.34 -9.92
C LYS A 75 -54.47 3.45 -10.13
N PHE A 76 -53.17 3.12 -10.24
CA PHE A 76 -52.07 4.10 -10.21
C PHE A 76 -51.01 3.86 -11.32
N LEU A 77 -51.45 3.29 -12.45
CA LEU A 77 -50.60 3.02 -13.63
C LEU A 77 -51.04 3.82 -14.88
N SER A 78 -52.22 4.46 -14.84
CA SER A 78 -52.67 5.47 -15.79
C SER A 78 -51.74 6.69 -15.78
N ASN A 79 -51.58 7.36 -16.92
CA ASN A 79 -50.72 8.54 -17.02
C ASN A 79 -51.19 9.73 -16.15
N ASP A 80 -52.49 9.81 -15.89
CA ASP A 80 -53.11 10.90 -15.14
C ASP A 80 -53.08 10.67 -13.61
N ASP A 81 -52.84 9.43 -13.15
CA ASP A 81 -52.86 9.00 -11.74
C ASP A 81 -51.53 8.34 -11.29
N PHE A 82 -50.42 8.58 -12.01
CA PHE A 82 -49.15 7.87 -11.78
C PHE A 82 -48.39 8.35 -10.53
N GLU A 83 -48.58 7.68 -9.40
CA GLU A 83 -47.93 8.03 -8.14
C GLU A 83 -46.50 7.43 -8.01
N VAL A 84 -45.51 8.23 -8.42
CA VAL A 84 -44.08 7.88 -8.44
C VAL A 84 -43.56 7.40 -7.08
N GLN A 85 -43.95 8.06 -5.99
CA GLN A 85 -43.44 7.79 -4.64
C GLN A 85 -44.01 6.48 -4.07
N LEU A 86 -45.26 6.13 -4.40
CA LEU A 86 -45.86 4.85 -4.01
C LEU A 86 -45.16 3.69 -4.72
N TRP A 87 -44.95 3.78 -6.04
CA TRP A 87 -44.17 2.79 -6.81
C TRP A 87 -42.72 2.68 -6.32
N ASN A 88 -42.07 3.79 -5.98
CA ASN A 88 -40.71 3.80 -5.43
C ASN A 88 -40.62 3.03 -4.11
N ASN A 89 -41.57 3.27 -3.18
CA ASN A 89 -41.66 2.54 -1.92
C ASN A 89 -41.98 1.04 -2.13
N TYR A 90 -42.86 0.71 -3.07
CA TYR A 90 -43.14 -0.69 -3.45
C TYR A 90 -41.86 -1.43 -3.87
N PHE A 91 -41.07 -0.88 -4.79
CA PHE A 91 -39.83 -1.54 -5.24
C PHE A 91 -38.81 -1.70 -4.11
N HIS A 92 -38.62 -0.66 -3.27
CA HIS A 92 -37.72 -0.76 -2.11
C HIS A 92 -38.20 -1.78 -1.07
N LEU A 93 -39.51 -1.95 -0.88
CA LEU A 93 -40.07 -3.00 -0.04
C LEU A 93 -39.85 -4.39 -0.64
N ALA A 94 -40.16 -4.58 -1.93
CA ALA A 94 -40.03 -5.86 -2.60
C ALA A 94 -38.57 -6.33 -2.67
N VAL A 95 -37.62 -5.40 -2.83
CA VAL A 95 -36.18 -5.68 -2.69
C VAL A 95 -35.81 -5.99 -1.25
N ALA A 96 -36.21 -5.18 -0.25
CA ALA A 96 -35.93 -5.49 1.15
C ALA A 96 -36.50 -6.87 1.58
N PHE A 97 -37.65 -7.26 1.01
CA PHE A 97 -38.21 -8.61 1.20
C PHE A 97 -37.35 -9.71 0.56
N ILE A 98 -36.77 -9.49 -0.63
CA ILE A 98 -35.97 -10.51 -1.32
C ILE A 98 -34.54 -10.64 -0.78
N THR A 99 -33.96 -9.55 -0.26
CA THR A 99 -32.57 -9.49 0.24
C THR A 99 -32.43 -9.90 1.71
N GLN A 100 -33.51 -9.89 2.51
CA GLN A 100 -33.48 -10.24 3.94
C GLN A 100 -32.74 -11.57 4.25
N GLU A 101 -32.00 -11.61 5.36
CA GLU A 101 -31.22 -12.79 5.77
C GLU A 101 -32.06 -14.07 5.87
N SER A 102 -33.30 -13.96 6.37
CA SER A 102 -34.16 -15.13 6.61
C SER A 102 -34.54 -15.91 5.34
N LEU A 103 -34.48 -15.26 4.17
CA LEU A 103 -34.72 -15.87 2.87
C LEU A 103 -33.42 -16.20 2.11
N GLN A 104 -32.24 -15.91 2.66
CA GLN A 104 -30.96 -16.28 2.04
C GLN A 104 -30.63 -17.76 2.25
N LEU A 105 -31.40 -18.62 1.56
CA LEU A 105 -31.39 -20.08 1.69
C LEU A 105 -30.02 -20.74 1.46
N GLN A 106 -29.09 -20.03 0.80
CA GLN A 106 -27.69 -20.43 0.62
C GLN A 106 -26.89 -20.54 1.94
N HIS A 107 -27.28 -19.80 2.99
CA HIS A 107 -26.60 -19.86 4.29
C HIS A 107 -27.17 -20.94 5.22
N PHE A 108 -28.24 -21.63 4.82
CA PHE A 108 -28.82 -22.75 5.57
C PHE A 108 -28.25 -24.09 5.13
N SER A 109 -28.15 -25.03 6.08
CA SER A 109 -27.75 -26.40 5.78
C SER A 109 -28.68 -27.04 4.73
N PRO A 110 -28.20 -27.93 3.85
CA PRO A 110 -29.02 -28.51 2.78
C PRO A 110 -30.33 -29.13 3.27
N THR A 111 -30.32 -29.77 4.44
CA THR A 111 -31.52 -30.34 5.07
C THR A 111 -32.53 -29.28 5.52
N LYS A 112 -32.08 -28.11 6.02
CA LYS A 112 -32.96 -26.98 6.38
C LYS A 112 -33.52 -26.32 5.12
N ARG A 113 -32.65 -26.00 4.15
CA ARG A 113 -33.03 -25.43 2.84
C ARG A 113 -34.09 -26.29 2.14
N ASN A 114 -33.85 -27.59 1.99
CA ASN A 114 -34.77 -28.47 1.26
C ASN A 114 -36.14 -28.60 1.97
N LYS A 115 -36.18 -28.61 3.32
CA LYS A 115 -37.45 -28.59 4.08
C LYS A 115 -38.23 -27.28 3.91
N ILE A 116 -37.54 -26.14 3.77
CA ILE A 116 -38.18 -24.85 3.49
C ILE A 116 -38.77 -24.87 2.07
N LEU A 117 -37.96 -25.21 1.07
CA LEU A 117 -38.37 -25.24 -0.34
C LEU A 117 -39.58 -26.16 -0.58
N VAL A 118 -39.60 -27.36 0.02
CA VAL A 118 -40.72 -28.32 -0.11
C VAL A 118 -42.02 -27.81 0.53
N LYS A 119 -41.96 -26.95 1.56
CA LYS A 119 -43.16 -26.48 2.29
C LYS A 119 -43.64 -25.08 1.85
N TYR A 120 -42.75 -24.22 1.37
CA TYR A 120 -43.04 -22.81 1.08
C TYR A 120 -42.64 -22.38 -0.35
N GLY A 121 -41.96 -23.22 -1.13
CA GLY A 121 -41.30 -22.81 -2.37
C GLY A 121 -40.08 -21.92 -2.11
N ASP A 122 -39.50 -21.35 -3.18
CA ASP A 122 -38.58 -20.21 -3.04
C ASP A 122 -39.38 -18.90 -3.24
N MET A 123 -39.75 -18.28 -2.12
CA MET A 123 -40.51 -17.02 -2.12
C MET A 123 -39.77 -15.87 -2.82
N ARG A 124 -38.45 -15.96 -2.97
CA ARG A 124 -37.65 -14.93 -3.67
C ARG A 124 -37.98 -14.90 -5.16
N ARG A 125 -38.10 -16.07 -5.81
CA ARG A 125 -38.45 -16.16 -7.23
C ARG A 125 -39.80 -15.52 -7.52
N LEU A 126 -40.79 -15.76 -6.64
CA LEU A 126 -42.14 -15.20 -6.77
C LEU A 126 -42.13 -13.67 -6.79
N ILE A 127 -41.48 -13.03 -5.81
CA ILE A 127 -41.40 -11.56 -5.76
C ILE A 127 -40.46 -10.99 -6.83
N GLY A 128 -39.38 -11.69 -7.19
CA GLY A 128 -38.48 -11.28 -8.27
C GLY A 128 -39.15 -11.28 -9.65
N PHE A 129 -40.03 -12.24 -9.92
CA PHE A 129 -40.86 -12.24 -11.13
C PHE A 129 -41.91 -11.12 -11.09
N ALA A 130 -42.53 -10.86 -9.93
CA ALA A 130 -43.46 -9.73 -9.77
C ALA A 130 -42.77 -8.37 -10.00
N ILE A 131 -41.56 -8.16 -9.46
CA ILE A 131 -40.73 -6.96 -9.70
C ILE A 131 -40.45 -6.79 -11.20
N ARG A 132 -40.03 -7.88 -11.88
CA ARG A 132 -39.79 -7.89 -13.34
C ARG A 132 -41.04 -7.50 -14.13
N ASP A 133 -42.17 -8.12 -13.84
CA ASP A 133 -43.40 -7.95 -14.62
C ASP A 133 -44.01 -6.57 -14.41
N ILE A 134 -43.92 -6.02 -13.20
CA ILE A 134 -44.29 -4.63 -12.90
C ILE A 134 -43.33 -3.66 -13.57
N TRP A 135 -42.02 -3.91 -13.54
CA TRP A 135 -41.04 -3.05 -14.23
C TRP A 135 -41.36 -2.90 -15.71
N TYR A 136 -41.70 -4.00 -16.42
CA TYR A 136 -42.10 -3.92 -17.82
C TYR A 136 -43.46 -3.22 -18.04
N LYS A 137 -44.41 -3.30 -17.09
CA LYS A 137 -45.69 -2.55 -17.13
C LYS A 137 -45.52 -1.03 -17.03
N LEU A 138 -44.46 -0.50 -16.41
CA LEU A 138 -44.24 0.94 -16.20
C LEU A 138 -44.16 1.80 -17.49
N GLY A 139 -43.98 1.18 -18.67
CA GLY A 139 -43.96 1.90 -19.95
C GLY A 139 -42.91 3.01 -20.01
N SER A 140 -43.36 4.26 -20.19
CA SER A 140 -42.51 5.47 -20.23
C SER A 140 -42.00 5.91 -18.85
N HIS A 141 -42.68 5.56 -17.77
CA HIS A 141 -42.38 6.06 -16.41
C HIS A 141 -41.11 5.45 -15.79
N LYS A 142 -40.54 4.43 -16.43
CA LYS A 142 -39.29 3.78 -16.02
C LYS A 142 -38.14 4.75 -15.72
N ILE A 143 -38.03 5.84 -16.47
CA ILE A 143 -36.95 6.82 -16.28
C ILE A 143 -37.01 7.52 -14.92
N CYS A 144 -38.20 7.68 -14.33
CA CYS A 144 -38.38 8.28 -13.00
C CYS A 144 -37.68 7.48 -11.88
N PHE A 145 -37.33 6.22 -12.16
CA PHE A 145 -36.63 5.30 -11.26
C PHE A 145 -35.15 5.13 -11.61
N ILE A 146 -34.64 5.77 -12.68
CA ILE A 146 -33.24 5.67 -13.13
C ILE A 146 -32.50 6.98 -12.77
N PRO A 147 -31.38 6.94 -12.02
CA PRO A 147 -30.61 5.75 -11.63
C PRO A 147 -31.02 5.12 -10.28
N GLY A 148 -31.92 5.70 -9.50
CA GLY A 148 -32.15 5.33 -8.09
C GLY A 148 -32.46 3.84 -7.81
N MET A 149 -33.10 3.14 -8.75
CA MET A 149 -33.46 1.72 -8.62
C MET A 149 -32.38 0.74 -9.10
N VAL A 150 -31.25 1.24 -9.64
CA VAL A 150 -30.12 0.40 -10.09
C VAL A 150 -29.50 -0.37 -8.93
N GLY A 151 -29.29 0.29 -7.78
CA GLY A 151 -28.78 -0.35 -6.56
C GLY A 151 -29.69 -1.47 -6.04
N PRO A 152 -30.97 -1.19 -5.72
CA PRO A 152 -31.91 -2.20 -5.24
C PRO A 152 -32.08 -3.40 -6.19
N ILE A 153 -32.08 -3.18 -7.50
CA ILE A 153 -32.16 -4.28 -8.47
C ILE A 153 -30.84 -5.07 -8.53
N LEU A 154 -29.69 -4.42 -8.30
CA LEU A 154 -28.39 -5.10 -8.16
C LEU A 154 -28.31 -5.95 -6.90
N GLU A 155 -28.76 -5.47 -5.74
CA GLU A 155 -28.85 -6.27 -4.51
C GLU A 155 -29.63 -7.58 -4.77
N MET A 156 -30.76 -7.47 -5.48
CA MET A 156 -31.56 -8.62 -5.92
C MET A 156 -30.85 -9.53 -6.93
N THR A 157 -30.17 -8.99 -7.95
CA THR A 157 -29.54 -9.83 -8.99
C THR A 157 -28.30 -10.57 -8.47
N LEU A 158 -27.64 -10.06 -7.44
CA LEU A 158 -26.47 -10.70 -6.83
C LEU A 158 -26.82 -11.95 -6.00
N ILE A 159 -28.09 -12.16 -5.62
CA ILE A 159 -28.56 -13.36 -4.91
C ILE A 159 -28.21 -14.64 -5.70
N PRO A 160 -27.62 -15.68 -5.08
CA PRO A 160 -27.22 -16.92 -5.77
C PRO A 160 -28.41 -17.86 -6.01
N ASP A 161 -29.33 -17.44 -6.88
CA ASP A 161 -30.33 -18.28 -7.53
C ASP A 161 -30.33 -18.01 -9.04
N GLU A 162 -30.15 -19.05 -9.85
CA GLU A 162 -29.93 -18.89 -11.29
C GLU A 162 -31.21 -18.47 -12.05
N GLU A 163 -32.37 -19.00 -11.64
CA GLU A 163 -33.66 -18.64 -12.26
C GLU A 163 -34.03 -17.19 -11.95
N LEU A 164 -33.84 -16.73 -10.71
CA LEU A 164 -33.97 -15.33 -10.33
C LEU A 164 -33.03 -14.44 -11.17
N ARG A 165 -31.72 -14.77 -11.22
CA ARG A 165 -30.71 -14.03 -12.03
C ARG A 165 -31.11 -13.91 -13.49
N ARG A 166 -31.51 -15.02 -14.13
CA ARG A 166 -31.93 -15.04 -15.54
C ARG A 166 -33.20 -14.21 -15.79
N ALA A 167 -34.08 -14.07 -14.81
CA ALA A 167 -35.29 -13.25 -14.92
C ALA A 167 -35.07 -11.75 -14.63
N THR A 168 -34.11 -11.38 -13.77
CA THR A 168 -33.92 -10.00 -13.31
C THR A 168 -32.80 -9.25 -14.02
N ILE A 169 -31.72 -9.92 -14.48
CA ILE A 169 -30.63 -9.28 -15.24
C ILE A 169 -31.11 -8.55 -16.51
N PRO A 170 -32.11 -9.03 -17.30
CA PRO A 170 -32.64 -8.30 -18.45
C PRO A 170 -33.20 -6.89 -18.14
N ILE A 171 -33.55 -6.61 -16.88
CA ILE A 171 -34.02 -5.29 -16.44
C ILE A 171 -32.92 -4.24 -16.64
N PHE A 172 -31.65 -4.59 -16.45
CA PHE A 172 -30.53 -3.68 -16.71
C PHE A 172 -30.42 -3.28 -18.19
N PHE A 173 -30.68 -4.19 -19.13
CA PHE A 173 -30.69 -3.85 -20.56
C PHE A 173 -31.87 -2.95 -20.94
N ASP A 174 -33.01 -3.11 -20.26
CA ASP A 174 -34.17 -2.24 -20.41
C ASP A 174 -33.92 -0.84 -19.82
N MET A 175 -33.22 -0.74 -18.67
CA MET A 175 -32.72 0.53 -18.12
C MET A 175 -31.77 1.26 -19.09
N ILE A 176 -30.76 0.55 -19.61
CA ILE A 176 -29.83 1.08 -20.64
C ILE A 176 -30.60 1.58 -21.86
N THR A 177 -31.59 0.80 -22.33
CA THR A 177 -32.45 1.21 -23.44
C THR A 177 -33.21 2.49 -23.11
N CYS A 178 -33.84 2.56 -21.94
CA CYS A 178 -34.68 3.67 -21.51
C CYS A 178 -33.89 4.98 -21.42
N GLU A 179 -32.74 5.00 -20.75
CA GLU A 179 -31.90 6.20 -20.66
C GLU A 179 -31.37 6.61 -22.05
N ASN A 180 -30.90 5.65 -22.85
CA ASN A 180 -30.38 5.93 -24.19
C ASN A 180 -31.45 6.48 -25.15
N THR A 181 -32.69 6.00 -25.09
CA THR A 181 -33.81 6.52 -25.90
C THR A 181 -34.16 7.97 -25.53
N GLN A 182 -33.94 8.40 -24.28
CA GLN A 182 -34.31 9.74 -23.82
C GLN A 182 -33.16 10.76 -23.83
N PHE A 183 -31.92 10.32 -23.61
CA PHE A 183 -30.74 11.20 -23.49
C PHE A 183 -29.64 10.91 -24.52
N GLY A 184 -29.83 9.94 -25.42
CA GLY A 184 -28.84 9.56 -26.44
C GLY A 184 -27.59 8.85 -25.90
N ASN A 185 -27.58 8.52 -24.61
CA ASN A 185 -26.54 7.81 -23.88
C ASN A 185 -27.13 7.24 -22.57
N PHE A 186 -26.39 6.37 -21.87
CA PHE A 186 -26.80 5.77 -20.59
C PHE A 186 -25.81 6.04 -19.44
N GLN A 187 -25.20 7.23 -19.41
CA GLN A 187 -24.14 7.52 -18.44
C GLN A 187 -24.61 7.51 -16.98
N LYS A 188 -25.85 7.88 -16.65
CA LYS A 188 -26.31 7.84 -15.24
C LYS A 188 -26.40 6.41 -14.74
N PHE A 189 -26.96 5.52 -15.56
CA PHE A 189 -27.00 4.08 -15.30
C PHE A 189 -25.60 3.49 -15.14
N GLU A 190 -24.66 3.79 -16.06
CA GLU A 190 -23.29 3.29 -15.97
C GLU A 190 -22.58 3.78 -14.69
N ASN A 191 -22.73 5.07 -14.36
CA ASN A 191 -22.13 5.66 -13.16
C ASN A 191 -22.63 4.96 -11.89
N GLU A 192 -23.95 4.75 -11.77
CA GLU A 192 -24.57 4.17 -10.58
C GLU A 192 -24.26 2.68 -10.45
N ILE A 193 -24.31 1.89 -11.54
CA ILE A 193 -24.03 0.46 -11.44
C ILE A 193 -22.55 0.20 -11.11
N ILE A 194 -21.61 1.03 -11.57
CA ILE A 194 -20.19 0.97 -11.14
C ILE A 194 -20.06 1.28 -9.65
N LEU A 195 -20.73 2.33 -9.16
CA LEU A 195 -20.70 2.74 -7.75
C LEU A 195 -21.30 1.66 -6.83
N LYS A 196 -22.42 1.07 -7.24
CA LYS A 196 -23.13 0.04 -6.47
C LYS A 196 -22.40 -1.31 -6.52
N LEU A 197 -21.87 -1.73 -7.67
CA LEU A 197 -21.06 -2.96 -7.77
C LEU A 197 -19.86 -2.95 -6.82
N ASP A 198 -19.18 -1.81 -6.68
CA ASP A 198 -18.08 -1.68 -5.70
C ASP A 198 -18.56 -1.92 -4.26
N HIS A 199 -19.69 -1.33 -3.88
CA HIS A 199 -20.24 -1.48 -2.54
C HIS A 199 -20.74 -2.92 -2.27
N GLU A 200 -21.57 -3.47 -3.16
CA GLU A 200 -22.20 -4.77 -2.94
C GLU A 200 -21.19 -5.92 -2.97
N VAL A 201 -20.16 -5.86 -3.83
CA VAL A 201 -19.12 -6.90 -3.87
C VAL A 201 -18.11 -6.75 -2.73
N GLU A 202 -17.81 -5.53 -2.27
CA GLU A 202 -17.08 -5.32 -1.00
C GLU A 202 -17.89 -5.81 0.21
N GLY A 203 -19.22 -5.66 0.18
CA GLY A 203 -20.17 -6.20 1.16
C GLY A 203 -20.37 -7.73 1.12
N GLY A 204 -19.76 -8.42 0.16
CA GLY A 204 -19.79 -9.88 0.06
C GLY A 204 -20.71 -10.46 -1.02
N GLY A 205 -21.43 -9.64 -1.78
CA GLY A 205 -22.24 -10.05 -2.92
C GLY A 205 -21.43 -10.54 -4.13
N GLY A 206 -22.10 -11.22 -5.06
CA GLY A 206 -21.53 -11.62 -6.35
C GLY A 206 -20.61 -12.84 -6.35
N ASP A 207 -20.50 -13.48 -7.51
CA ASP A 207 -19.69 -14.66 -7.77
C ASP A 207 -19.35 -14.76 -9.27
N GLU A 208 -18.55 -15.76 -9.66
CA GLU A 208 -18.15 -15.96 -11.05
C GLU A 208 -19.33 -16.31 -11.96
N GLN A 209 -20.32 -17.06 -11.46
CA GLN A 209 -21.53 -17.41 -12.22
C GLN A 209 -22.35 -16.16 -12.53
N TYR A 210 -22.46 -15.22 -11.57
CA TYR A 210 -23.11 -13.92 -11.78
C TYR A 210 -22.45 -13.13 -12.91
N MET A 211 -21.11 -13.05 -12.90
CA MET A 211 -20.35 -12.36 -13.94
C MET A 211 -20.57 -12.99 -15.32
N GLN A 212 -20.54 -14.33 -15.42
CA GLN A 212 -20.78 -15.06 -16.67
C GLN A 212 -22.22 -14.88 -17.18
N LEU A 213 -23.22 -14.93 -16.30
CA LEU A 213 -24.63 -14.71 -16.64
C LEU A 213 -24.89 -13.26 -17.08
N LEU A 214 -24.32 -12.29 -16.37
CA LEU A 214 -24.44 -10.86 -16.69
C LEU A 214 -23.84 -10.53 -18.06
N GLU A 215 -22.66 -11.07 -18.38
CA GLU A 215 -22.05 -10.94 -19.70
C GLU A 215 -22.92 -11.58 -20.79
N THR A 216 -23.34 -12.83 -20.60
CA THR A 216 -24.12 -13.57 -21.60
C THR A 216 -25.45 -12.87 -21.91
N ILE A 217 -26.25 -12.61 -20.88
CA ILE A 217 -27.62 -12.07 -21.03
C ILE A 217 -27.60 -10.67 -21.65
N LEU A 218 -26.70 -9.78 -21.22
CA LEU A 218 -26.65 -8.43 -21.76
C LEU A 218 -26.15 -8.39 -23.22
N LEU A 219 -25.27 -9.31 -23.61
CA LEU A 219 -24.81 -9.43 -25.00
C LEU A 219 -25.87 -10.06 -25.91
N ASP A 220 -26.63 -11.04 -25.42
CA ASP A 220 -27.76 -11.64 -26.13
C ASP A 220 -28.87 -10.61 -26.36
N CYS A 221 -29.31 -9.89 -25.32
CA CYS A 221 -30.28 -8.80 -25.46
C CYS A 221 -29.79 -7.68 -26.39
N ALA A 222 -28.48 -7.38 -26.38
CA ALA A 222 -27.88 -6.42 -27.31
C ALA A 222 -27.78 -6.91 -28.76
N ALA A 223 -27.95 -8.21 -29.03
CA ALA A 223 -27.87 -8.75 -30.39
C ALA A 223 -28.97 -8.20 -31.31
N GLU A 224 -30.17 -7.96 -30.77
CA GLU A 224 -31.34 -7.46 -31.50
C GLU A 224 -31.24 -5.96 -31.83
N LYS A 225 -30.48 -5.18 -31.06
CA LYS A 225 -30.42 -3.70 -31.16
C LYS A 225 -29.10 -3.21 -31.74
N HIS A 226 -28.91 -3.42 -33.04
CA HIS A 226 -27.69 -3.11 -33.79
C HIS A 226 -27.02 -1.76 -33.48
N ALA A 227 -27.79 -0.68 -33.31
CA ALA A 227 -27.25 0.65 -33.02
C ALA A 227 -26.66 0.80 -31.59
N LEU A 228 -27.24 0.10 -30.62
CA LEU A 228 -26.85 0.14 -29.20
C LEU A 228 -25.77 -0.92 -28.87
N LYS A 229 -25.70 -1.99 -29.67
CA LYS A 229 -24.79 -3.13 -29.50
C LYS A 229 -23.32 -2.76 -29.23
N PRO A 230 -22.66 -1.83 -29.95
CA PRO A 230 -21.26 -1.50 -29.69
C PRO A 230 -21.04 -0.85 -28.32
N GLN A 231 -21.98 -0.01 -27.88
CA GLN A 231 -21.91 0.65 -26.57
C GLN A 231 -22.12 -0.36 -25.43
N VAL A 232 -23.09 -1.28 -25.58
CA VAL A 232 -23.33 -2.33 -24.59
C VAL A 232 -22.18 -3.34 -24.54
N GLN A 233 -21.54 -3.66 -25.67
CA GLN A 233 -20.32 -4.47 -25.69
C GLN A 233 -19.16 -3.82 -24.91
N HIS A 234 -18.99 -2.50 -25.04
CA HIS A 234 -18.01 -1.75 -24.24
C HIS A 234 -18.37 -1.77 -22.75
N PHE A 235 -19.62 -1.47 -22.41
CA PHE A 235 -20.13 -1.49 -21.03
C PHE A 235 -19.99 -2.86 -20.35
N VAL A 236 -20.36 -3.94 -21.04
CA VAL A 236 -20.20 -5.32 -20.52
C VAL A 236 -18.72 -5.66 -20.29
N SER A 237 -17.84 -5.27 -21.22
CA SER A 237 -16.39 -5.42 -21.03
C SER A 237 -15.85 -4.63 -19.83
N LEU A 238 -16.39 -3.43 -19.57
CA LEU A 238 -16.04 -2.61 -18.42
C LEU A 238 -16.52 -3.27 -17.12
N VAL A 239 -17.79 -3.64 -17.03
CA VAL A 239 -18.39 -4.25 -15.83
C VAL A 239 -17.78 -5.62 -15.52
N LYS A 240 -17.46 -6.44 -16.53
CA LYS A 240 -16.69 -7.68 -16.36
C LYS A 240 -15.27 -7.40 -15.85
N GLY A 241 -14.59 -6.41 -16.42
CA GLY A 241 -13.27 -5.98 -15.96
C GLY A 241 -13.25 -5.47 -14.51
N LEU A 242 -14.34 -4.83 -14.08
CA LEU A 242 -14.56 -4.39 -12.70
C LEU A 242 -14.85 -5.58 -11.77
N LEU A 243 -15.79 -6.47 -12.14
CA LEU A 243 -16.19 -7.64 -11.37
C LEU A 243 -15.00 -8.57 -11.07
N ILE A 244 -14.15 -8.88 -12.06
CA ILE A 244 -12.94 -9.70 -11.85
C ILE A 244 -12.08 -9.09 -10.73
N ARG A 245 -11.84 -7.78 -10.78
CA ARG A 245 -10.99 -7.07 -9.79
C ARG A 245 -11.64 -6.98 -8.42
N LEU A 246 -12.94 -6.72 -8.34
CA LEU A 246 -13.69 -6.70 -7.08
C LEU A 246 -13.73 -8.08 -6.42
N LEU A 247 -13.89 -9.15 -7.21
CA LEU A 247 -13.85 -10.54 -6.72
C LEU A 247 -12.44 -10.89 -6.20
N ASP A 248 -11.38 -10.58 -6.97
CA ASP A 248 -9.98 -10.71 -6.52
C ASP A 248 -9.76 -9.96 -5.19
N TYR A 249 -10.16 -8.69 -5.12
CA TYR A 249 -10.05 -7.84 -3.93
C TYR A 249 -10.83 -8.40 -2.74
N ARG A 250 -12.07 -8.89 -2.93
CA ARG A 250 -12.86 -9.53 -1.86
C ARG A 250 -12.14 -10.76 -1.29
N THR A 251 -11.61 -11.65 -2.14
CA THR A 251 -10.87 -12.83 -1.64
C THR A 251 -9.64 -12.43 -0.82
N VAL A 252 -8.90 -11.42 -1.29
CA VAL A 252 -7.69 -10.92 -0.64
C VAL A 252 -7.96 -10.06 0.60
N MET A 253 -9.13 -9.41 0.71
CA MET A 253 -9.54 -8.70 1.93
C MET A 253 -9.98 -9.64 3.05
N SER A 254 -10.20 -10.93 2.77
CA SER A 254 -10.38 -11.99 3.77
C SER A 254 -9.07 -12.65 4.24
N ASP A 255 -7.93 -12.23 3.68
CA ASP A 255 -6.58 -12.71 4.00
C ASP A 255 -5.84 -11.68 4.90
N ASP A 256 -5.14 -12.17 5.93
CA ASP A 256 -4.30 -11.34 6.82
C ASP A 256 -3.11 -10.69 6.09
N SER A 257 -2.77 -11.15 4.87
CA SER A 257 -1.68 -10.61 4.06
C SER A 257 -1.94 -9.16 3.59
N ARG A 258 -1.46 -8.23 4.42
CA ARG A 258 -1.45 -6.79 4.15
C ARG A 258 -0.80 -6.40 2.82
N ASN A 259 0.20 -7.18 2.36
CA ASN A 259 0.86 -6.99 1.06
C ASN A 259 -0.07 -7.36 -0.12
N ASN A 260 -0.86 -8.43 0.03
CA ASN A 260 -1.88 -8.79 -0.96
C ASN A 260 -2.95 -7.69 -1.00
N ARG A 261 -3.48 -7.26 0.17
CA ARG A 261 -4.46 -6.17 0.29
C ARG A 261 -4.00 -4.90 -0.42
N MET A 262 -2.79 -4.40 -0.14
CA MET A 262 -2.22 -3.24 -0.85
C MET A 262 -2.13 -3.43 -2.38
N SER A 263 -1.70 -4.61 -2.83
CA SER A 263 -1.56 -4.90 -4.27
C SER A 263 -2.91 -4.90 -4.98
N CYS A 264 -3.94 -5.51 -4.38
CA CYS A 264 -5.30 -5.49 -4.93
C CYS A 264 -5.91 -4.08 -4.90
N THR A 265 -5.73 -3.31 -3.82
CA THR A 265 -6.15 -1.89 -3.77
C THR A 265 -5.55 -1.08 -4.92
N VAL A 266 -4.28 -1.30 -5.27
CA VAL A 266 -3.62 -0.65 -6.42
C VAL A 266 -4.11 -1.18 -7.77
N ASN A 267 -4.48 -2.46 -7.89
CA ASN A 267 -5.10 -3.00 -9.10
C ASN A 267 -6.48 -2.38 -9.40
N LEU A 268 -7.28 -2.11 -8.36
CA LEU A 268 -8.55 -1.38 -8.50
C LEU A 268 -8.32 0.11 -8.75
N LEU A 269 -7.36 0.72 -8.06
CA LEU A 269 -6.96 2.12 -8.27
C LEU A 269 -6.55 2.37 -9.74
N ASN A 270 -5.70 1.52 -10.30
CA ASN A 270 -5.32 1.62 -11.71
C ASN A 270 -6.52 1.45 -12.64
N PHE A 271 -7.41 0.49 -12.38
CA PHE A 271 -8.62 0.32 -13.17
C PHE A 271 -9.53 1.56 -13.13
N TYR A 272 -9.83 2.10 -11.95
CA TYR A 272 -10.65 3.31 -11.82
C TYR A 272 -10.01 4.53 -12.49
N LYS A 273 -8.68 4.59 -12.58
CA LYS A 273 -7.97 5.59 -13.36
C LYS A 273 -8.15 5.38 -14.87
N ASP A 274 -7.97 4.16 -15.35
CA ASP A 274 -8.08 3.81 -16.77
C ASP A 274 -9.50 4.06 -17.31
N ILE A 275 -10.53 3.84 -16.49
CA ILE A 275 -11.93 4.18 -16.80
C ILE A 275 -12.36 5.58 -16.33
N ASN A 276 -11.41 6.45 -15.96
CA ASN A 276 -11.61 7.86 -15.59
C ASN A 276 -12.68 8.13 -14.52
N ARG A 277 -12.79 7.25 -13.51
CA ARG A 277 -13.75 7.35 -12.40
C ARG A 277 -13.11 7.98 -11.16
N GLU A 278 -12.83 9.28 -11.25
CA GLU A 278 -12.09 10.07 -10.24
C GLU A 278 -12.59 9.89 -8.80
N ALA A 279 -13.90 9.92 -8.55
CA ALA A 279 -14.45 9.76 -7.20
C ALA A 279 -14.10 8.38 -6.57
N MET A 280 -14.20 7.31 -7.36
CA MET A 280 -13.83 5.96 -6.92
C MET A 280 -12.32 5.83 -6.76
N TYR A 281 -11.55 6.36 -7.71
CA TYR A 281 -10.09 6.43 -7.63
C TYR A 281 -9.63 7.12 -6.33
N ILE A 282 -10.20 8.28 -5.97
CA ILE A 282 -9.84 9.02 -4.75
C ILE A 282 -10.28 8.26 -3.49
N ARG A 283 -11.46 7.62 -3.47
CA ARG A 283 -11.86 6.72 -2.37
C ARG A 283 -10.86 5.57 -2.16
N TYR A 284 -10.32 5.01 -3.24
CA TYR A 284 -9.29 3.97 -3.17
C TYR A 284 -7.89 4.49 -2.84
N LEU A 285 -7.54 5.75 -3.17
CA LEU A 285 -6.33 6.41 -2.64
C LEU A 285 -6.38 6.49 -1.10
N TYR A 286 -7.54 6.84 -0.52
CA TYR A 286 -7.67 6.91 0.94
C TYR A 286 -7.62 5.51 1.59
N LYS A 287 -8.30 4.49 1.03
CA LYS A 287 -8.12 3.09 1.46
C LYS A 287 -6.64 2.66 1.44
N LEU A 288 -5.90 3.03 0.40
CA LEU A 288 -4.47 2.72 0.26
C LEU A 288 -3.59 3.49 1.26
N ARG A 289 -3.85 4.79 1.47
CA ARG A 289 -3.19 5.60 2.51
C ARG A 289 -3.31 4.94 3.88
N ASP A 290 -4.49 4.46 4.23
CA ASP A 290 -4.75 3.91 5.56
C ASP A 290 -4.04 2.58 5.77
N LEU A 291 -4.02 1.70 4.76
CA LEU A 291 -3.15 0.51 4.72
C LEU A 291 -1.66 0.88 4.90
N HIS A 292 -1.19 1.99 4.31
CA HIS A 292 0.20 2.44 4.50
C HIS A 292 0.46 2.96 5.92
N LEU A 293 -0.46 3.71 6.51
CA LEU A 293 -0.37 4.26 7.86
C LEU A 293 -0.35 3.16 8.93
N GLU A 294 -1.25 2.17 8.83
CA GLU A 294 -1.20 0.92 9.61
C GLU A 294 0.17 0.20 9.54
N GLY A 295 0.95 0.46 8.49
CA GLY A 295 2.24 -0.21 8.20
C GLY A 295 3.47 0.66 8.42
N GLU A 296 3.30 1.89 8.92
CA GLU A 296 4.34 2.92 9.07
C GLU A 296 5.06 3.28 7.75
N ASN A 297 4.41 3.01 6.62
CA ASN A 297 4.94 3.29 5.27
C ASN A 297 4.63 4.75 4.89
N TYR A 298 5.11 5.71 5.67
CA TYR A 298 4.75 7.13 5.54
C TYR A 298 5.14 7.72 4.18
N THR A 299 6.26 7.29 3.60
CA THR A 299 6.69 7.72 2.26
C THR A 299 5.68 7.32 1.18
N GLU A 300 5.19 6.09 1.21
CA GLU A 300 4.20 5.58 0.27
C GLU A 300 2.81 6.23 0.49
N ALA A 301 2.43 6.48 1.75
CA ALA A 301 1.23 7.24 2.09
C ALA A 301 1.28 8.69 1.54
N ALA A 302 2.45 9.33 1.60
CA ALA A 302 2.70 10.66 1.05
C ALA A 302 2.54 10.66 -0.48
N TYR A 303 3.16 9.70 -1.20
CA TYR A 303 2.98 9.56 -2.64
C TYR A 303 1.53 9.24 -3.06
N THR A 304 0.81 8.50 -2.23
CA THR A 304 -0.61 8.18 -2.45
C THR A 304 -1.49 9.44 -2.36
N LEU A 305 -1.31 10.27 -1.33
CA LEU A 305 -1.99 11.57 -1.25
C LEU A 305 -1.55 12.56 -2.34
N LEU A 306 -0.28 12.51 -2.77
CA LEU A 306 0.24 13.30 -3.88
C LEU A 306 -0.40 12.93 -5.24
N LEU A 307 -1.06 11.77 -5.37
CA LEU A 307 -1.92 11.48 -6.52
C LEU A 307 -3.26 12.23 -6.46
N HIS A 308 -3.86 12.38 -5.28
CA HIS A 308 -5.11 13.15 -5.12
C HIS A 308 -4.86 14.63 -5.41
N SER A 309 -3.79 15.21 -4.84
CA SER A 309 -3.47 16.64 -5.03
C SER A 309 -3.04 17.02 -6.46
N ARG A 310 -2.80 16.03 -7.33
CA ARG A 310 -2.56 16.19 -8.77
C ARG A 310 -3.84 16.16 -9.62
N LEU A 311 -4.97 15.68 -9.08
CA LEU A 311 -6.28 15.77 -9.73
C LEU A 311 -6.96 17.13 -9.49
N LEU A 312 -6.63 17.79 -8.38
CA LEU A 312 -7.11 19.13 -8.08
C LEU A 312 -6.59 20.13 -9.14
N LYS A 313 -7.51 20.88 -9.75
CA LYS A 313 -7.23 21.61 -11.00
C LYS A 313 -6.22 22.75 -10.78
N ALA A 314 -5.05 22.59 -11.37
CA ALA A 314 -4.26 23.74 -11.80
C ALA A 314 -4.88 24.30 -13.11
N ARG A 315 -5.12 25.61 -13.19
CA ARG A 315 -5.46 26.25 -14.47
C ARG A 315 -4.17 26.45 -15.27
N HIS A 316 -3.93 25.56 -16.23
CA HIS A 316 -2.89 25.74 -17.24
C HIS A 316 -3.26 26.84 -18.24
N THR A 317 -3.14 28.09 -17.83
CA THR A 317 -2.83 29.21 -18.74
C THR A 317 -1.31 29.32 -18.87
N HIS A 318 -0.82 29.79 -20.02
CA HIS A 318 0.59 29.66 -20.37
C HIS A 318 1.52 30.35 -19.34
N LEU A 319 2.56 29.60 -18.93
CA LEU A 319 3.68 29.96 -18.04
C LEU A 319 3.49 29.79 -16.52
N ASP A 320 2.29 30.03 -15.96
CA ASP A 320 2.08 30.02 -14.48
C ASP A 320 1.14 28.91 -13.98
N LEU A 321 1.29 28.53 -12.71
CA LEU A 321 0.75 27.28 -12.13
C LEU A 321 -0.44 27.54 -11.17
N PHE A 322 -1.42 28.33 -11.61
CA PHE A 322 -2.56 28.80 -10.80
C PHE A 322 -3.41 27.68 -10.18
N TRP A 323 -3.64 27.70 -8.86
CA TRP A 323 -4.54 26.77 -8.17
C TRP A 323 -5.97 27.32 -8.17
N SER A 324 -6.96 26.50 -8.54
CA SER A 324 -8.35 26.97 -8.66
C SER A 324 -9.03 27.24 -7.32
N ASP A 325 -9.80 28.32 -7.26
CA ASP A 325 -10.75 28.64 -6.18
C ASP A 325 -12.16 28.07 -6.41
N ASP A 326 -12.34 27.25 -7.45
CA ASP A 326 -13.58 26.50 -7.66
C ASP A 326 -13.95 25.73 -6.37
N LYS A 327 -15.25 25.71 -6.03
CA LYS A 327 -15.75 24.96 -4.87
C LYS A 327 -15.39 23.48 -4.96
N CYS A 328 -15.16 22.85 -3.82
CA CYS A 328 -15.04 21.40 -3.73
C CYS A 328 -16.36 20.72 -4.15
N SER A 329 -16.27 19.52 -4.73
CA SER A 329 -17.44 18.66 -4.94
C SER A 329 -17.98 18.20 -3.57
N PRO A 330 -19.30 18.10 -3.34
CA PRO A 330 -19.88 17.84 -2.01
C PRO A 330 -19.40 16.54 -1.35
N GLN A 331 -18.89 15.57 -2.13
CA GLN A 331 -18.23 14.36 -1.60
C GLN A 331 -16.97 14.64 -0.75
N PHE A 332 -16.44 15.87 -0.77
CA PHE A 332 -15.25 16.28 -0.02
C PHE A 332 -15.52 17.21 1.17
N GLU A 333 -16.78 17.55 1.45
CA GLU A 333 -17.16 18.41 2.60
C GLU A 333 -16.74 17.83 3.96
N PHE A 334 -16.49 16.52 4.02
CA PHE A 334 -15.97 15.79 5.19
C PHE A 334 -14.60 16.30 5.70
N HIS A 335 -13.89 17.13 4.94
CA HIS A 335 -12.64 17.79 5.36
C HIS A 335 -12.78 19.29 5.69
N GLY A 336 -13.97 19.89 5.58
CA GLY A 336 -14.23 21.29 5.92
C GLY A 336 -13.61 22.34 4.98
N SER A 337 -12.76 21.95 4.02
CA SER A 337 -12.18 22.83 3.00
C SER A 337 -13.23 23.28 1.98
N GLN A 338 -13.40 24.59 1.79
CA GLN A 338 -14.46 25.15 0.94
C GLN A 338 -14.03 25.28 -0.54
N THR A 339 -12.74 25.52 -0.80
CA THR A 339 -12.18 25.65 -2.17
C THR A 339 -11.13 24.58 -2.47
N GLN A 340 -10.90 24.32 -3.76
CA GLN A 340 -9.85 23.38 -4.20
C GLN A 340 -8.43 23.83 -3.77
N ARG A 341 -8.15 25.13 -3.68
CA ARG A 341 -6.91 25.66 -3.09
C ARG A 341 -6.72 25.20 -1.64
N GLN A 342 -7.72 25.41 -0.77
CA GLN A 342 -7.68 25.01 0.64
C GLN A 342 -7.52 23.50 0.82
N LEU A 343 -8.20 22.70 0.00
CA LEU A 343 -8.06 21.24 0.01
C LEU A 343 -6.64 20.81 -0.40
N LYS A 344 -6.09 21.43 -1.45
CA LYS A 344 -4.73 21.14 -1.93
C LYS A 344 -3.65 21.52 -0.90
N GLU A 345 -3.83 22.65 -0.22
CA GLU A 345 -2.97 23.09 0.88
C GLU A 345 -3.01 22.11 2.07
N THR A 346 -4.21 21.72 2.52
CA THR A 346 -4.43 20.75 3.61
C THR A 346 -3.81 19.38 3.28
N LEU A 347 -3.92 18.95 2.02
CA LEU A 347 -3.24 17.76 1.51
C LEU A 347 -1.72 17.93 1.54
N TYR A 348 -1.18 19.05 1.05
CA TYR A 348 0.27 19.29 1.02
C TYR A 348 0.87 19.29 2.43
N ASP A 349 0.22 19.87 3.44
CA ASP A 349 0.71 19.81 4.83
C ASP A 349 0.79 18.37 5.34
N THR A 350 -0.27 17.58 5.10
CA THR A 350 -0.32 16.16 5.46
C THR A 350 0.78 15.36 4.76
N ILE A 351 1.01 15.62 3.46
CA ILE A 351 2.05 14.99 2.64
C ILE A 351 3.46 15.37 3.15
N ILE A 352 3.69 16.64 3.48
CA ILE A 352 4.97 17.15 4.00
C ILE A 352 5.30 16.50 5.36
N ASP A 353 4.33 16.35 6.26
CA ASP A 353 4.53 15.69 7.55
C ASP A 353 4.77 14.18 7.41
N TYR A 354 4.15 13.53 6.43
CA TYR A 354 4.46 12.14 6.08
C TYR A 354 5.86 12.01 5.47
N PHE A 355 6.31 12.96 4.64
CA PHE A 355 7.68 12.97 4.11
C PHE A 355 8.75 13.31 5.16
N ASP A 356 8.47 14.11 6.21
CA ASP A 356 9.40 14.29 7.34
C ASP A 356 9.56 12.97 8.12
N LYS A 357 8.45 12.31 8.45
CA LYS A 357 8.45 10.96 9.08
C LYS A 357 9.17 9.91 8.22
N GLY A 358 8.98 9.95 6.91
CA GLY A 358 9.65 9.11 5.92
C GLY A 358 11.09 9.53 5.57
N LYS A 359 11.60 10.63 6.12
CA LYS A 359 12.95 11.21 5.88
C LYS A 359 13.23 11.56 4.41
N MET A 360 12.17 11.78 3.63
CA MET A 360 12.15 12.13 2.20
C MET A 360 12.18 13.65 2.01
N TRP A 361 13.11 14.31 2.71
CA TRP A 361 13.15 15.77 2.85
C TRP A 361 13.27 16.54 1.52
N GLU A 362 13.82 15.93 0.48
CA GLU A 362 13.92 16.51 -0.87
C GLU A 362 12.55 16.70 -1.55
N GLU A 363 11.58 15.79 -1.33
CA GLU A 363 10.20 15.98 -1.79
C GLU A 363 9.48 17.03 -0.92
N ALA A 364 9.67 16.95 0.40
CA ALA A 364 9.07 17.89 1.35
C ALA A 364 9.51 19.35 1.06
N ILE A 365 10.79 19.58 0.77
CA ILE A 365 11.33 20.88 0.33
C ILE A 365 10.68 21.35 -0.99
N THR A 366 10.34 20.43 -1.90
CA THR A 366 9.74 20.76 -3.19
C THR A 366 8.30 21.24 -3.01
N LEU A 367 7.49 20.54 -2.23
CA LEU A 367 6.13 20.97 -1.88
C LEU A 367 6.12 22.24 -1.01
N CYS A 368 7.10 22.42 -0.11
CA CYS A 368 7.25 23.66 0.65
C CYS A 368 7.65 24.87 -0.23
N LYS A 369 8.15 24.66 -1.45
CA LYS A 369 8.40 25.75 -2.42
C LYS A 369 7.15 26.11 -3.20
N GLU A 370 6.41 25.13 -3.68
CA GLU A 370 5.10 25.36 -4.30
C GLU A 370 4.17 26.14 -3.34
N LEU A 371 4.16 25.81 -2.05
CA LEU A 371 3.40 26.58 -1.05
C LEU A 371 3.98 27.98 -0.80
N ALA A 372 5.31 28.12 -0.72
CA ALA A 372 5.93 29.44 -0.56
C ALA A 372 5.60 30.38 -1.74
N GLU A 373 5.61 29.85 -2.96
CA GLU A 373 5.25 30.58 -4.19
C GLU A 373 3.78 31.03 -4.19
N GLN A 374 2.83 30.18 -3.75
CA GLN A 374 1.43 30.59 -3.56
C GLN A 374 1.28 31.65 -2.45
N TYR A 375 2.02 31.53 -1.34
CA TYR A 375 1.94 32.46 -0.22
C TYR A 375 2.62 33.81 -0.49
N GLU A 376 3.66 33.83 -1.32
CA GLU A 376 4.39 35.06 -1.70
C GLU A 376 3.67 35.82 -2.83
N ASN A 377 3.13 35.11 -3.83
CA ASN A 377 2.66 35.73 -5.08
C ASN A 377 1.13 35.72 -5.30
N GLU A 378 0.37 34.79 -4.69
CA GLU A 378 -1.08 34.65 -4.94
C GLU A 378 -1.92 35.18 -3.76
N ILE A 379 -1.67 34.68 -2.54
CA ILE A 379 -2.48 35.02 -1.35
C ILE A 379 -1.83 36.03 -0.41
N PHE A 380 -0.54 36.33 -0.59
CA PHE A 380 0.25 37.28 0.21
C PHE A 380 0.25 37.01 1.74
N ASP A 381 0.08 35.75 2.14
CA ASP A 381 0.14 35.34 3.55
C ASP A 381 1.60 35.13 3.99
N TYR A 382 2.19 36.23 4.47
CA TYR A 382 3.58 36.21 4.91
C TYR A 382 3.81 35.51 6.26
N GLU A 383 2.77 35.24 7.06
CA GLU A 383 2.93 34.45 8.29
C GLU A 383 3.06 32.96 7.95
N LEU A 384 2.20 32.45 7.07
CA LEU A 384 2.33 31.09 6.54
C LEU A 384 3.62 30.94 5.72
N LEU A 385 4.01 31.93 4.91
CA LEU A 385 5.30 31.95 4.20
C LEU A 385 6.49 31.79 5.15
N SER A 386 6.53 32.56 6.25
CA SER A 386 7.57 32.45 7.27
C SER A 386 7.69 31.02 7.81
N ARG A 387 6.55 30.42 8.21
CA ARG A 387 6.48 29.04 8.70
C ARG A 387 6.94 28.01 7.65
N ARG A 388 6.68 28.22 6.34
CA ARG A 388 7.21 27.35 5.27
C ARG A 388 8.72 27.48 5.11
N LEU A 389 9.26 28.69 5.18
CA LEU A 389 10.70 28.94 5.06
C LEU A 389 11.49 28.33 6.23
N GLU A 390 10.96 28.39 7.46
CA GLU A 390 11.50 27.66 8.62
C GLU A 390 11.49 26.14 8.40
N LYS A 391 10.37 25.59 7.91
CA LYS A 391 10.24 24.14 7.61
C LYS A 391 11.23 23.71 6.50
N GLN A 392 11.44 24.52 5.46
CA GLN A 392 12.48 24.30 4.45
C GLN A 392 13.89 24.33 5.07
N ALA A 393 14.21 25.32 5.91
CA ALA A 393 15.52 25.45 6.56
C ALA A 393 15.86 24.21 7.41
N LYS A 394 14.90 23.75 8.23
CA LYS A 394 14.97 22.49 9.00
C LYS A 394 15.28 21.29 8.08
N PHE A 395 14.62 21.19 6.92
CA PHE A 395 14.85 20.09 5.99
C PHE A 395 16.24 20.11 5.34
N TYR A 396 16.76 21.28 4.95
CA TYR A 396 18.16 21.38 4.46
C TYR A 396 19.17 21.03 5.56
N GLU A 397 18.92 21.41 6.81
CA GLU A 397 19.75 21.01 7.95
C GLU A 397 19.70 19.49 8.19
N ASN A 398 18.50 18.90 8.19
CA ASN A 398 18.29 17.47 8.36
C ASN A 398 19.06 16.65 7.30
N ILE A 399 18.97 17.01 6.02
CA ILE A 399 19.70 16.35 4.92
C ILE A 399 21.21 16.32 5.19
N MET A 400 21.76 17.42 5.73
CA MET A 400 23.20 17.61 5.90
C MET A 400 23.75 17.05 7.21
N LYS A 401 22.93 16.93 8.27
CA LYS A 401 23.37 16.52 9.62
C LYS A 401 22.86 15.15 10.08
N ILE A 402 21.70 14.70 9.60
CA ILE A 402 21.08 13.46 10.07
C ILE A 402 21.45 12.29 9.15
N LEU A 403 21.96 11.22 9.73
CA LEU A 403 22.24 9.98 9.01
C LEU A 403 20.92 9.32 8.57
N ARG A 404 20.76 9.13 7.26
CA ARG A 404 19.67 8.33 6.67
C ARG A 404 20.17 6.94 6.31
N PRO A 405 19.55 5.84 6.77
CA PRO A 405 19.93 4.50 6.36
C PRO A 405 19.75 4.29 4.85
N LYS A 406 20.70 3.60 4.21
CA LYS A 406 20.53 3.15 2.81
C LYS A 406 19.46 2.05 2.78
N PRO A 407 18.38 2.15 1.99
CA PRO A 407 17.51 1.01 1.72
C PRO A 407 18.25 -0.02 0.85
N ASP A 408 18.11 -1.30 1.19
CA ASP A 408 18.40 -2.39 0.26
C ASP A 408 17.16 -2.77 -0.55
N TYR A 409 17.39 -3.49 -1.66
CA TYR A 409 16.35 -3.86 -2.62
C TYR A 409 16.39 -5.35 -2.90
N PHE A 410 15.22 -5.98 -3.02
CA PHE A 410 15.06 -7.41 -3.21
C PHE A 410 14.24 -7.69 -4.47
N ALA A 411 14.79 -8.46 -5.41
CA ALA A 411 14.00 -9.04 -6.48
C ALA A 411 13.25 -10.27 -5.94
N VAL A 412 11.95 -10.33 -6.20
CA VAL A 412 11.05 -11.44 -5.84
C VAL A 412 10.37 -11.95 -7.10
N GLY A 413 10.64 -13.20 -7.46
CA GLY A 413 9.97 -13.89 -8.56
C GLY A 413 8.94 -14.88 -8.03
N TYR A 414 7.68 -14.74 -8.45
CA TYR A 414 6.59 -15.66 -8.13
C TYR A 414 6.33 -16.53 -9.36
N TYR A 415 6.51 -17.85 -9.25
CA TYR A 415 6.45 -18.76 -10.40
C TYR A 415 5.50 -19.94 -10.16
N GLY A 416 4.99 -20.49 -11.26
CA GLY A 416 4.04 -21.61 -11.26
C GLY A 416 2.59 -21.16 -11.29
N GLN A 417 1.73 -22.01 -11.82
CA GLN A 417 0.32 -21.71 -12.13
C GLN A 417 -0.56 -21.56 -10.88
N GLY A 418 -0.09 -22.02 -9.71
CA GLY A 418 -0.78 -21.85 -8.42
C GLY A 418 -0.83 -20.41 -7.89
N TYR A 419 -0.21 -19.43 -8.56
CA TYR A 419 -0.33 -18.02 -8.21
C TYR A 419 -1.50 -17.32 -8.94
N PRO A 420 -2.13 -16.29 -8.34
CA PRO A 420 -3.08 -15.41 -9.02
C PRO A 420 -2.46 -14.72 -10.26
N PRO A 421 -3.24 -14.38 -11.30
CA PRO A 421 -2.71 -13.82 -12.55
C PRO A 421 -1.85 -12.57 -12.40
N PHE A 422 -2.07 -11.76 -11.36
CA PHE A 422 -1.29 -10.54 -11.12
C PHE A 422 0.10 -10.80 -10.49
N LEU A 423 0.37 -11.99 -9.93
CA LEU A 423 1.69 -12.41 -9.46
C LEU A 423 2.35 -13.44 -10.40
N ARG A 424 1.55 -14.28 -11.05
CA ARG A 424 2.00 -15.48 -11.77
C ARG A 424 3.09 -15.19 -12.81
N ASN A 425 4.24 -15.83 -12.63
CA ASN A 425 5.42 -15.78 -13.49
C ASN A 425 6.02 -14.36 -13.69
N LYS A 426 5.78 -13.45 -12.74
CA LYS A 426 6.30 -12.07 -12.72
C LYS A 426 7.41 -11.90 -11.68
N VAL A 427 8.25 -10.88 -11.90
CA VAL A 427 9.29 -10.45 -10.95
C VAL A 427 8.97 -9.04 -10.45
N PHE A 428 9.04 -8.84 -9.14
CA PHE A 428 8.83 -7.55 -8.48
C PHE A 428 10.11 -7.13 -7.77
N ILE A 429 10.46 -5.83 -7.83
CA ILE A 429 11.55 -5.27 -7.03
C ILE A 429 10.93 -4.60 -5.80
N HIS A 430 11.25 -5.12 -4.61
CA HIS A 430 10.83 -4.59 -3.31
C HIS A 430 11.92 -3.70 -2.72
N ARG A 431 11.54 -2.53 -2.20
CA ARG A 431 12.35 -1.64 -1.34
C ARG A 431 12.24 -2.09 0.11
N GLY A 432 13.36 -2.37 0.76
CA GLY A 432 13.41 -2.71 2.19
C GLY A 432 13.01 -1.54 3.12
N LYS A 433 12.53 -1.85 4.33
CA LYS A 433 12.47 -0.93 5.46
C LYS A 433 13.89 -0.58 5.93
N GLU A 434 14.01 0.39 6.83
CA GLU A 434 15.30 0.73 7.43
C GLU A 434 15.92 -0.50 8.12
N TYR A 435 17.14 -0.85 7.71
CA TYR A 435 17.91 -2.01 8.19
C TYR A 435 17.32 -3.41 7.92
N GLU A 436 16.21 -3.53 7.17
CA GLU A 436 15.62 -4.81 6.76
C GLU A 436 16.59 -5.60 5.87
N ARG A 437 16.94 -6.83 6.25
CA ARG A 437 17.80 -7.72 5.45
C ARG A 437 16.98 -8.66 4.61
N ARG A 438 17.60 -9.24 3.59
CA ARG A 438 16.96 -10.24 2.71
C ARG A 438 16.48 -11.45 3.51
N GLU A 439 17.24 -11.91 4.49
CA GLU A 439 16.86 -13.05 5.35
C GLU A 439 15.53 -12.79 6.07
N ASP A 440 15.41 -11.63 6.72
CA ASP A 440 14.22 -11.24 7.49
C ASP A 440 13.01 -11.06 6.57
N PHE A 441 13.20 -10.30 5.48
CA PHE A 441 12.19 -10.09 4.43
C PHE A 441 11.73 -11.41 3.78
N GLN A 442 12.67 -12.32 3.46
CA GLN A 442 12.35 -13.61 2.86
C GLN A 442 11.58 -14.50 3.84
N ASN A 443 11.90 -14.49 5.13
CA ASN A 443 11.15 -15.22 6.14
C ASN A 443 9.71 -14.69 6.28
N GLN A 444 9.53 -13.35 6.30
CA GLN A 444 8.20 -12.74 6.29
C GLN A 444 7.42 -13.08 5.00
N LEU A 445 8.08 -13.07 3.85
CA LEU A 445 7.47 -13.41 2.56
C LEU A 445 7.04 -14.89 2.49
N MET A 446 7.86 -15.83 2.98
CA MET A 446 7.46 -17.24 3.05
C MET A 446 6.30 -17.45 4.04
N SER A 447 6.22 -16.65 5.11
CA SER A 447 5.07 -16.66 6.02
C SER A 447 3.77 -16.15 5.38
N GLN A 448 3.84 -15.37 4.30
CA GLN A 448 2.67 -14.93 3.52
C GLN A 448 2.24 -15.96 2.46
N PHE A 449 3.11 -16.91 2.12
CA PHE A 449 2.81 -17.98 1.16
C PHE A 449 3.29 -19.35 1.68
N PRO A 450 2.67 -19.93 2.72
CA PRO A 450 3.12 -21.18 3.34
C PRO A 450 3.15 -22.39 2.39
N SER A 451 2.35 -22.35 1.33
CA SER A 451 2.27 -23.34 0.25
C SER A 451 3.39 -23.22 -0.80
N SER A 452 4.25 -22.21 -0.71
CA SER A 452 5.26 -21.92 -1.74
C SER A 452 6.61 -22.58 -1.47
N VAL A 453 7.23 -23.10 -2.53
CA VAL A 453 8.57 -23.70 -2.48
C VAL A 453 9.62 -22.64 -2.76
N ARG A 454 10.53 -22.41 -1.79
CA ARG A 454 11.68 -21.53 -1.95
C ARG A 454 12.64 -22.08 -3.01
N LEU A 455 12.90 -21.29 -4.05
CA LEU A 455 13.97 -21.52 -5.01
C LEU A 455 15.31 -21.04 -4.44
N ASN A 456 16.32 -21.90 -4.48
CA ASN A 456 17.68 -21.61 -4.00
C ASN A 456 18.63 -21.13 -5.11
N THR A 457 18.20 -21.16 -6.37
CA THR A 457 18.91 -20.61 -7.52
C THR A 457 18.45 -19.18 -7.82
N THR A 458 19.36 -18.35 -8.34
CA THR A 458 19.08 -16.95 -8.77
C THR A 458 19.06 -16.77 -10.29
N THR A 459 19.24 -17.86 -11.04
CA THR A 459 18.93 -17.92 -12.48
C THR A 459 17.41 -17.87 -12.67
N MET A 460 16.95 -17.22 -13.74
CA MET A 460 15.53 -17.27 -14.12
C MET A 460 15.10 -18.75 -14.30
N PRO A 461 13.94 -19.16 -13.78
CA PRO A 461 13.50 -20.56 -13.87
C PRO A 461 13.09 -20.93 -15.30
N GLY A 462 13.13 -22.24 -15.59
CA GLY A 462 12.63 -22.83 -16.83
C GLY A 462 11.11 -22.85 -16.89
N ASP A 463 10.60 -23.27 -18.04
CA ASP A 463 9.16 -23.36 -18.29
C ASP A 463 8.50 -24.56 -17.58
N ASP A 464 9.30 -25.50 -17.10
CA ASP A 464 8.93 -26.57 -16.17
C ASP A 464 8.39 -26.01 -14.85
N ILE A 465 9.12 -25.06 -14.24
CA ILE A 465 8.72 -24.41 -12.99
C ILE A 465 7.57 -23.41 -13.24
N LYS A 466 7.61 -22.64 -14.35
CA LYS A 466 6.56 -21.66 -14.68
C LYS A 466 5.19 -22.28 -14.97
N ASN A 467 5.18 -23.52 -15.49
CA ASN A 467 3.95 -24.24 -15.85
C ASN A 467 3.54 -25.32 -14.83
N SER A 468 4.40 -25.63 -13.85
CA SER A 468 4.03 -26.47 -12.69
C SER A 468 2.82 -25.88 -11.96
N PRO A 469 1.89 -26.72 -11.44
CA PRO A 469 0.73 -26.26 -10.67
C PRO A 469 1.10 -25.73 -9.28
N HIS A 470 2.30 -26.03 -8.78
CA HIS A 470 2.77 -25.59 -7.47
C HIS A 470 3.17 -24.10 -7.48
N GLN A 471 3.32 -23.52 -6.29
CA GLN A 471 3.83 -22.18 -6.09
C GLN A 471 5.34 -22.22 -5.79
N TYR A 472 6.11 -21.33 -6.40
CA TYR A 472 7.54 -21.17 -6.14
C TYR A 472 7.93 -19.70 -5.94
N ILE A 473 8.77 -19.42 -4.94
CA ILE A 473 9.32 -18.08 -4.68
C ILE A 473 10.84 -18.07 -4.84
N GLN A 474 11.32 -17.16 -5.69
CA GLN A 474 12.72 -16.77 -5.80
C GLN A 474 12.91 -15.42 -5.10
N CYS A 475 13.96 -15.27 -4.29
CA CYS A 475 14.28 -13.99 -3.64
C CYS A 475 15.79 -13.75 -3.55
N PHE A 476 16.27 -12.61 -4.07
CA PHE A 476 17.69 -12.21 -4.00
C PHE A 476 17.85 -10.68 -3.96
N THR A 477 18.96 -10.21 -3.37
CA THR A 477 19.26 -8.78 -3.24
C THR A 477 19.75 -8.22 -4.58
N VAL A 478 19.26 -7.04 -4.97
CA VAL A 478 19.70 -6.29 -6.15
C VAL A 478 20.28 -4.95 -5.73
N GLN A 479 21.26 -4.43 -6.47
CA GLN A 479 21.80 -3.10 -6.23
C GLN A 479 21.12 -2.05 -7.11
N PRO A 480 20.71 -0.90 -6.55
CA PRO A 480 20.10 0.18 -7.33
C PRO A 480 21.12 0.85 -8.25
N VAL A 481 20.70 1.22 -9.46
CA VAL A 481 21.50 1.96 -10.44
C VAL A 481 21.28 3.46 -10.24
N LEU A 482 22.37 4.23 -10.04
CA LEU A 482 22.32 5.67 -9.87
C LEU A 482 21.76 6.37 -11.11
N GLU A 483 20.73 7.20 -10.92
CA GLU A 483 20.21 8.11 -11.93
C GLU A 483 20.39 9.55 -11.47
N ILE A 484 21.53 10.15 -11.82
CA ILE A 484 21.87 11.53 -11.40
C ILE A 484 20.81 12.50 -11.96
N PRO A 485 20.08 13.26 -11.12
CA PRO A 485 19.13 14.25 -11.58
C PRO A 485 19.80 15.31 -12.48
N PRO A 486 19.22 15.72 -13.62
CA PRO A 486 19.86 16.66 -14.54
C PRO A 486 20.34 17.96 -13.87
N ARG A 487 19.58 18.47 -12.90
CA ARG A 487 19.92 19.67 -12.10
C ARG A 487 21.22 19.55 -11.27
N LEU A 488 21.70 18.34 -11.03
CA LEU A 488 22.92 18.01 -10.27
C LEU A 488 24.09 17.58 -11.17
N LYS A 489 23.83 17.24 -12.44
CA LYS A 489 24.86 16.81 -13.40
C LYS A 489 25.90 17.92 -13.59
N ASN A 490 27.17 17.53 -13.69
CA ASN A 490 28.34 18.41 -13.87
C ASN A 490 28.56 19.48 -12.77
N LYS A 491 27.96 19.33 -11.57
CA LYS A 491 28.16 20.24 -10.43
C LYS A 491 28.94 19.57 -9.28
N PRO A 492 29.72 20.32 -8.48
CA PRO A 492 30.38 19.81 -7.28
C PRO A 492 29.37 19.59 -6.14
N VAL A 493 28.62 18.48 -6.21
CA VAL A 493 27.61 18.10 -5.22
C VAL A 493 28.26 17.31 -4.07
N PRO A 494 28.03 17.66 -2.80
CA PRO A 494 28.53 16.90 -1.65
C PRO A 494 28.04 15.44 -1.62
N ASP A 495 28.91 14.54 -1.17
CA ASP A 495 28.65 13.09 -1.03
C ASP A 495 27.33 12.80 -0.28
N GLN A 496 27.07 13.55 0.79
CA GLN A 496 25.85 13.45 1.62
C GLN A 496 24.54 13.64 0.83
N ILE A 497 24.55 14.45 -0.24
CA ILE A 497 23.38 14.68 -1.10
C ILE A 497 23.31 13.61 -2.20
N ILE A 498 24.42 13.35 -2.91
CA ILE A 498 24.39 12.44 -4.06
C ILE A 498 24.19 10.97 -3.66
N ASN A 499 24.67 10.54 -2.48
CA ASN A 499 24.50 9.18 -1.99
C ASN A 499 23.03 8.82 -1.68
N PHE A 500 22.17 9.81 -1.41
CA PHE A 500 20.72 9.60 -1.34
C PHE A 500 20.15 9.18 -2.70
N TYR A 501 20.51 9.89 -3.77
CA TYR A 501 20.13 9.57 -5.16
C TYR A 501 20.80 8.29 -5.71
N LYS A 502 21.91 7.82 -5.12
CA LYS A 502 22.45 6.46 -5.38
C LYS A 502 21.53 5.33 -4.89
N SER A 503 20.55 5.63 -4.04
CA SER A 503 19.71 4.63 -3.36
C SER A 503 18.21 4.95 -3.32
N ASN A 504 17.77 6.07 -3.91
CA ASN A 504 16.38 6.53 -3.94
C ASN A 504 16.08 7.19 -5.31
N TYR A 505 14.81 7.20 -5.71
CA TYR A 505 14.32 7.64 -7.04
C TYR A 505 14.80 6.78 -8.22
N VAL A 506 15.13 5.52 -7.92
CA VAL A 506 15.76 4.57 -8.84
C VAL A 506 14.72 3.68 -9.51
N GLN A 507 14.91 3.41 -10.80
CA GLN A 507 14.02 2.56 -11.63
C GLN A 507 14.74 1.33 -12.21
N ARG A 508 16.08 1.33 -12.17
CA ARG A 508 16.91 0.25 -12.70
C ARG A 508 17.75 -0.36 -11.60
N PHE A 509 17.89 -1.68 -11.64
CA PHE A 509 18.54 -2.48 -10.61
C PHE A 509 19.43 -3.55 -11.26
N HIS A 510 20.60 -3.79 -10.67
CA HIS A 510 21.54 -4.83 -11.11
C HIS A 510 21.61 -5.98 -10.12
N TYR A 511 21.43 -7.20 -10.62
CA TYR A 511 21.94 -8.41 -9.97
C TYR A 511 23.19 -8.86 -10.71
N SER A 512 24.28 -9.15 -9.98
CA SER A 512 25.56 -9.59 -10.56
C SER A 512 25.94 -10.94 -9.98
N ARG A 513 26.10 -11.96 -10.83
CA ARG A 513 26.39 -13.35 -10.47
C ARG A 513 27.76 -13.76 -11.04
N PRO A 514 28.73 -14.18 -10.23
CA PRO A 514 30.01 -14.68 -10.74
C PRO A 514 29.82 -16.06 -11.36
N VAL A 515 30.37 -16.25 -12.56
CA VAL A 515 30.39 -17.52 -13.29
C VAL A 515 31.79 -17.74 -13.85
N ARG A 516 32.39 -18.90 -13.56
CA ARG A 516 33.70 -19.26 -14.11
C ARG A 516 33.52 -19.85 -15.51
N LYS A 517 34.29 -19.34 -16.49
CA LYS A 517 34.32 -19.85 -17.87
C LYS A 517 35.78 -20.05 -18.28
N GLY A 518 36.06 -21.10 -19.06
CA GLY A 518 37.43 -21.50 -19.42
C GLY A 518 38.16 -22.27 -18.30
N PRO A 519 39.47 -22.56 -18.48
CA PRO A 519 40.28 -23.21 -17.45
C PRO A 519 40.49 -22.28 -16.25
N VAL A 520 40.33 -22.81 -15.04
CA VAL A 520 40.49 -22.05 -13.79
C VAL A 520 41.90 -22.25 -13.26
N ASP A 521 42.75 -21.20 -13.31
CA ASP A 521 44.04 -21.20 -12.61
C ASP A 521 43.80 -21.20 -11.09
N PRO A 522 44.28 -22.21 -10.34
CA PRO A 522 44.20 -22.23 -8.88
C PRO A 522 44.89 -21.03 -8.20
N ASN A 523 45.88 -20.41 -8.86
CA ASN A 523 46.61 -19.25 -8.34
C ASN A 523 45.91 -17.92 -8.63
N ASN A 524 45.00 -17.87 -9.61
CA ASN A 524 44.40 -16.63 -10.08
C ASN A 524 42.95 -16.81 -10.58
N GLU A 525 42.02 -17.10 -9.65
CA GLU A 525 40.61 -17.31 -9.98
C GLU A 525 39.97 -16.15 -10.76
N PHE A 526 40.45 -14.92 -10.54
CA PHE A 526 39.97 -13.69 -11.19
C PHE A 526 40.07 -13.75 -12.71
N ALA A 527 41.13 -14.37 -13.26
CA ALA A 527 41.32 -14.48 -14.71
C ALA A 527 40.20 -15.28 -15.41
N SER A 528 39.51 -16.16 -14.67
CA SER A 528 38.39 -16.98 -15.16
C SER A 528 37.01 -16.45 -14.73
N MET A 529 36.94 -15.36 -13.98
CA MET A 529 35.73 -14.90 -13.28
C MET A 529 34.94 -13.88 -14.11
N TRP A 530 34.02 -14.38 -14.93
CA TRP A 530 33.02 -13.58 -15.65
C TRP A 530 31.87 -13.20 -14.72
N ILE A 531 31.20 -12.08 -15.00
CA ILE A 531 29.98 -11.69 -14.27
C ILE A 531 28.78 -11.76 -15.21
N GLU A 532 27.79 -12.57 -14.87
CA GLU A 532 26.45 -12.49 -15.45
C GLU A 532 25.68 -11.38 -14.72
N ARG A 533 25.41 -10.28 -15.40
CA ARG A 533 24.63 -9.16 -14.87
C ARG A 533 23.23 -9.18 -15.46
N THR A 534 22.22 -9.20 -14.60
CA THR A 534 20.82 -9.00 -14.98
C THR A 534 20.40 -7.61 -14.55
N THR A 535 19.89 -6.83 -15.50
CA THR A 535 19.33 -5.50 -15.26
C THR A 535 17.80 -5.60 -15.26
N PHE A 536 17.17 -5.20 -14.17
CA PHE A 536 15.72 -5.11 -14.05
C PHE A 536 15.32 -3.64 -14.17
N THR A 537 14.30 -3.34 -14.97
CA THR A 537 13.67 -2.02 -15.05
C THR A 537 12.24 -2.10 -14.53
N THR A 538 11.90 -1.32 -13.50
CA THR A 538 10.55 -1.31 -12.91
C THR A 538 9.59 -0.37 -13.64
N VAL A 539 8.27 -0.64 -13.56
CA VAL A 539 7.23 0.25 -14.11
C VAL A 539 7.38 1.69 -13.61
N TYR A 540 7.62 1.85 -12.30
CA TYR A 540 7.79 3.16 -11.64
C TYR A 540 9.08 3.19 -10.81
N LYS A 541 9.53 4.40 -10.48
CA LYS A 541 10.67 4.63 -9.56
C LYS A 541 10.32 4.20 -8.14
N LEU A 542 11.33 3.76 -7.38
CA LEU A 542 11.23 3.54 -5.93
C LEU A 542 12.01 4.64 -5.18
N PRO A 543 11.42 5.30 -4.16
CA PRO A 543 10.07 5.08 -3.63
C PRO A 543 8.96 5.61 -4.56
N GLY A 544 7.73 5.18 -4.31
CA GLY A 544 6.53 5.56 -5.05
C GLY A 544 5.26 5.22 -4.25
N ILE A 545 4.16 4.90 -4.92
CA ILE A 545 2.87 4.55 -4.27
C ILE A 545 2.85 3.17 -3.59
N LEU A 546 3.86 2.34 -3.83
CA LEU A 546 4.07 1.06 -3.16
C LEU A 546 5.56 0.90 -2.87
N ARG A 547 5.88 0.02 -1.91
CA ARG A 547 7.24 -0.44 -1.67
C ARG A 547 7.74 -1.43 -2.74
N TRP A 548 6.92 -1.86 -3.69
CA TRP A 548 7.30 -2.78 -4.76
C TRP A 548 6.63 -2.47 -6.09
N PHE A 549 7.35 -2.72 -7.19
CA PHE A 549 6.83 -2.63 -8.55
C PHE A 549 7.32 -3.78 -9.41
N GLU A 550 6.52 -4.17 -10.40
CA GLU A 550 6.86 -5.18 -11.39
C GLU A 550 8.06 -4.72 -12.24
N ALA A 551 8.96 -5.66 -12.57
CA ALA A 551 10.05 -5.48 -13.51
C ALA A 551 9.57 -5.86 -14.92
N THR A 552 9.39 -4.87 -15.80
CA THR A 552 8.84 -5.06 -17.16
C THR A 552 9.90 -5.35 -18.21
N ASP A 553 11.16 -4.94 -17.96
CA ASP A 553 12.31 -5.25 -18.81
C ASP A 553 13.40 -5.94 -17.98
N LEU A 554 13.96 -7.01 -18.56
CA LEU A 554 15.00 -7.87 -18.00
C LEU A 554 16.13 -8.02 -19.02
N LYS A 555 17.16 -7.17 -18.92
CA LYS A 555 18.32 -7.20 -19.81
C LYS A 555 19.48 -7.96 -19.18
N HIS A 556 19.82 -9.12 -19.76
CA HIS A 556 21.03 -9.86 -19.41
C HIS A 556 22.24 -9.32 -20.18
N THR A 557 23.35 -9.08 -19.48
CA THR A 557 24.67 -8.79 -20.04
C THR A 557 25.72 -9.66 -19.36
N THR A 558 26.80 -9.97 -20.07
CA THR A 558 27.98 -10.64 -19.50
C THR A 558 29.14 -9.66 -19.50
N LEU A 559 29.85 -9.53 -18.39
CA LEU A 559 31.09 -8.74 -18.27
C LEU A 559 32.31 -9.67 -18.27
N SER A 560 33.38 -9.23 -18.91
CA SER A 560 34.66 -9.95 -18.94
C SER A 560 35.38 -9.90 -17.58
N PRO A 561 36.33 -10.82 -17.33
CA PRO A 561 37.23 -10.77 -16.18
C PRO A 561 37.97 -9.42 -16.04
N LEU A 562 38.36 -8.80 -17.16
CA LEU A 562 39.02 -7.50 -17.19
C LEU A 562 38.05 -6.36 -16.84
N GLU A 563 36.83 -6.39 -17.37
CA GLU A 563 35.79 -5.40 -17.06
C GLU A 563 35.38 -5.45 -15.57
N ASN A 564 35.27 -6.65 -15.02
CA ASN A 564 35.04 -6.88 -13.59
C ASN A 564 36.19 -6.34 -12.72
N ALA A 565 37.45 -6.49 -13.16
CA ALA A 565 38.61 -5.91 -12.49
C ALA A 565 38.61 -4.37 -12.53
N ILE A 566 38.19 -3.77 -13.65
CA ILE A 566 38.03 -2.31 -13.80
C ILE A 566 36.94 -1.78 -12.88
N GLU A 567 35.72 -2.34 -12.91
CA GLU A 567 34.63 -1.93 -12.01
C GLU A 567 35.03 -2.07 -10.53
N THR A 568 35.75 -3.15 -10.19
CA THR A 568 36.26 -3.36 -8.84
C THR A 568 37.25 -2.25 -8.44
N MET A 569 38.18 -1.89 -9.33
CA MET A 569 39.18 -0.86 -9.08
C MET A 569 38.56 0.55 -8.95
N GLU A 570 37.63 0.89 -9.84
CA GLU A 570 36.85 2.14 -9.77
C GLU A 570 36.06 2.22 -8.46
N SER A 571 35.40 1.13 -8.07
CA SER A 571 34.67 1.07 -6.80
C SER A 571 35.59 1.19 -5.57
N THR A 572 36.81 0.63 -5.58
CA THR A 572 37.78 0.84 -4.49
C THR A 572 38.29 2.28 -4.44
N ASN A 573 38.54 2.91 -5.59
CA ASN A 573 39.03 4.28 -5.65
C ASN A 573 37.95 5.29 -5.21
N GLU A 574 36.68 5.09 -5.58
CA GLU A 574 35.57 5.90 -5.08
C GLU A 574 35.42 5.74 -3.55
N LYS A 575 35.51 4.52 -3.02
CA LYS A 575 35.45 4.27 -1.56
C LYS A 575 36.56 4.99 -0.78
N ILE A 576 37.81 4.95 -1.27
CA ILE A 576 38.92 5.70 -0.66
C ILE A 576 38.61 7.20 -0.67
N LEU A 577 38.19 7.76 -1.81
CA LEU A 577 37.90 9.19 -1.94
C LEU A 577 36.75 9.64 -1.01
N THR A 578 35.63 8.91 -0.97
CA THR A 578 34.51 9.22 -0.06
C THR A 578 34.91 9.09 1.41
N MET A 579 35.73 8.10 1.79
CA MET A 579 36.26 8.02 3.16
C MET A 579 37.15 9.22 3.51
N ILE A 580 38.02 9.65 2.59
CA ILE A 580 38.85 10.84 2.79
C ILE A 580 37.98 12.09 2.96
N ASN A 581 36.99 12.30 2.09
CA ASN A 581 36.05 13.42 2.18
C ASN A 581 35.31 13.44 3.53
N GLN A 582 34.75 12.30 3.96
CA GLN A 582 34.02 12.15 5.22
C GLN A 582 34.91 12.51 6.41
N TYR A 583 36.12 11.96 6.46
CA TYR A 583 37.02 12.21 7.58
C TYR A 583 37.53 13.65 7.55
N GLN A 584 37.92 14.21 6.40
CA GLN A 584 38.30 15.63 6.32
C GLN A 584 37.19 16.58 6.81
N ALA A 585 35.93 16.25 6.57
CA ALA A 585 34.78 17.02 7.03
C ALA A 585 34.50 16.88 8.54
N ASP A 586 34.61 15.67 9.11
CA ASP A 586 34.31 15.40 10.52
C ASP A 586 35.52 14.80 11.27
N TRP A 587 35.99 15.53 12.28
CA TRP A 587 37.10 15.15 13.16
C TRP A 587 36.68 14.26 14.35
N SER A 588 35.39 14.02 14.55
CA SER A 588 34.86 13.16 15.61
C SER A 588 34.75 11.67 15.25
N LEU A 589 34.88 11.34 13.95
CA LEU A 589 34.75 9.96 13.46
C LEU A 589 35.85 9.03 14.02
N PRO A 590 35.51 7.85 14.57
CA PRO A 590 36.49 6.85 15.03
C PRO A 590 37.41 6.40 13.90
N ILE A 591 38.71 6.23 14.16
CA ILE A 591 39.70 5.98 13.09
C ILE A 591 39.59 4.60 12.42
N ASN A 592 39.13 3.59 13.15
CA ASN A 592 39.25 2.17 12.78
C ASN A 592 38.71 1.79 11.38
N PRO A 593 37.58 2.32 10.88
CA PRO A 593 37.11 2.02 9.52
C PRO A 593 38.08 2.51 8.43
N LEU A 594 38.73 3.67 8.64
CA LEU A 594 39.75 4.18 7.71
C LEU A 594 41.02 3.34 7.81
N SER A 595 41.43 2.96 9.03
CA SER A 595 42.54 2.02 9.27
C SER A 595 42.35 0.70 8.52
N MET A 596 41.14 0.14 8.57
CA MET A 596 40.78 -1.12 7.92
C MET A 596 40.74 -1.01 6.39
N LEU A 597 40.13 0.05 5.83
CA LEU A 597 40.05 0.23 4.37
C LEU A 597 41.46 0.43 3.77
N LEU A 598 42.26 1.32 4.35
CA LEU A 598 43.60 1.60 3.83
C LEU A 598 44.50 0.36 3.90
N ASN A 599 44.54 -0.33 5.05
CA ASN A 599 45.39 -1.52 5.19
C ASN A 599 44.96 -2.66 4.26
N GLY A 600 43.66 -2.88 4.09
CA GLY A 600 43.13 -3.95 3.21
C GLY A 600 43.46 -3.76 1.72
N ILE A 601 43.86 -2.55 1.32
CA ILE A 601 44.28 -2.23 -0.06
C ILE A 601 45.82 -2.14 -0.15
N VAL A 602 46.48 -1.60 0.88
CA VAL A 602 47.94 -1.39 0.92
C VAL A 602 48.72 -2.68 1.20
N ASP A 603 48.22 -3.55 2.09
CA ASP A 603 48.81 -4.86 2.39
C ASP A 603 47.75 -5.98 2.22
N PRO A 604 47.37 -6.31 0.98
CA PRO A 604 46.22 -7.16 0.65
C PRO A 604 46.54 -8.67 0.79
N ALA A 605 47.17 -9.07 1.90
CA ALA A 605 47.80 -10.38 2.12
C ALA A 605 46.90 -11.61 1.87
N VAL A 606 45.57 -11.48 2.02
CA VAL A 606 44.61 -12.59 1.83
C VAL A 606 44.19 -12.74 0.36
N MET A 607 43.78 -11.64 -0.30
CA MET A 607 43.22 -11.69 -1.66
C MET A 607 44.27 -11.48 -2.76
N GLY A 608 45.47 -10.97 -2.42
CA GLY A 608 46.58 -10.72 -3.34
C GLY A 608 46.51 -9.39 -4.11
N GLY A 609 45.43 -8.60 -3.94
CA GLY A 609 45.28 -7.26 -4.50
C GLY A 609 45.38 -7.19 -6.02
N PHE A 610 45.72 -6.01 -6.55
CA PHE A 610 45.81 -5.79 -8.01
C PHE A 610 46.93 -6.60 -8.68
N ALA A 611 47.89 -7.16 -7.93
CA ALA A 611 48.89 -8.07 -8.47
C ALA A 611 48.30 -9.37 -9.06
N LYS A 612 47.05 -9.71 -8.70
CA LYS A 612 46.26 -10.74 -9.39
C LYS A 612 45.86 -10.30 -10.81
N TYR A 613 45.46 -9.04 -10.97
CA TYR A 613 45.09 -8.47 -12.27
C TYR A 613 46.32 -8.29 -13.18
N GLU A 614 47.46 -7.88 -12.63
CA GLU A 614 48.74 -7.83 -13.37
C GLU A 614 49.06 -9.20 -14.01
N LYS A 615 48.98 -10.26 -13.19
CA LYS A 615 49.23 -11.65 -13.61
C LYS A 615 48.13 -12.26 -14.48
N ALA A 616 46.97 -11.62 -14.61
CA ALA A 616 45.87 -12.09 -15.46
C ALA A 616 45.87 -11.40 -16.84
N PHE A 617 46.09 -10.09 -16.87
CA PHE A 617 45.75 -9.25 -18.02
C PHE A 617 46.92 -8.46 -18.59
N PHE A 618 48.03 -8.30 -17.84
CA PHE A 618 49.21 -7.54 -18.32
C PHE A 618 50.31 -8.45 -18.87
N THR A 619 50.03 -9.73 -19.06
CA THR A 619 50.89 -10.64 -19.84
C THR A 619 50.91 -10.27 -21.32
N GLU A 620 52.02 -10.52 -22.00
CA GLU A 620 52.11 -10.35 -23.45
C GLU A 620 51.13 -11.30 -24.19
N GLU A 621 50.96 -12.53 -23.69
CA GLU A 621 49.99 -13.52 -24.21
C GLU A 621 48.55 -12.98 -24.26
N TYR A 622 48.01 -12.46 -23.15
CA TYR A 622 46.68 -11.82 -23.12
C TYR A 622 46.61 -10.64 -24.10
N THR A 623 47.66 -9.82 -24.18
CA THR A 623 47.70 -8.63 -25.04
C THR A 623 47.70 -8.98 -26.53
N GLN A 624 48.29 -10.12 -26.91
CA GLN A 624 48.25 -10.65 -28.28
C GLN A 624 46.92 -11.38 -28.60
N GLN A 625 46.30 -12.02 -27.60
CA GLN A 625 45.03 -12.75 -27.77
C GLN A 625 43.79 -11.84 -27.77
N HIS A 626 43.84 -10.71 -27.07
CA HIS A 626 42.73 -9.76 -26.91
C HIS A 626 43.11 -8.32 -27.33
N PRO A 627 43.43 -8.07 -28.62
CA PRO A 627 43.75 -6.73 -29.12
C PRO A 627 42.60 -5.72 -28.92
N GLU A 628 41.35 -6.18 -28.89
CA GLU A 628 40.15 -5.39 -28.62
C GLU A 628 40.08 -4.80 -27.20
N ASP A 629 40.73 -5.46 -26.22
CA ASP A 629 40.74 -5.01 -24.82
C ASP A 629 41.81 -3.94 -24.54
N ARG A 630 42.60 -3.51 -25.55
CA ARG A 630 43.73 -2.59 -25.38
C ARG A 630 43.38 -1.29 -24.62
N GLU A 631 42.23 -0.68 -24.90
CA GLU A 631 41.78 0.53 -24.17
C GLU A 631 41.41 0.22 -22.71
N LYS A 632 40.79 -0.94 -22.47
CA LYS A 632 40.43 -1.41 -21.12
C LYS A 632 41.67 -1.74 -20.29
N LEU A 633 42.69 -2.34 -20.91
CA LEU A 633 44.00 -2.59 -20.28
C LEU A 633 44.67 -1.28 -19.86
N MET A 634 44.65 -0.26 -20.72
CA MET A 634 45.16 1.08 -20.37
C MET A 634 44.34 1.71 -19.23
N ARG A 635 42.99 1.63 -19.29
CA ARG A 635 42.10 2.11 -18.22
C ARG A 635 42.41 1.44 -16.87
N LEU A 636 42.66 0.14 -16.83
CA LEU A 636 43.00 -0.55 -15.59
C LEU A 636 44.36 -0.10 -15.03
N LYS A 637 45.38 0.10 -15.88
CA LYS A 637 46.69 0.65 -15.49
C LYS A 637 46.55 2.06 -14.92
N ASP A 638 45.77 2.93 -15.57
CA ASP A 638 45.48 4.27 -15.08
C ASP A 638 44.78 4.26 -13.71
N LEU A 639 43.85 3.33 -13.47
CA LEU A 639 43.14 3.22 -12.20
C LEU A 639 44.02 2.73 -11.05
N ILE A 640 45.00 1.85 -11.34
CA ILE A 640 46.05 1.45 -10.38
C ILE A 640 46.94 2.65 -10.05
N ALA A 641 47.37 3.42 -11.06
CA ALA A 641 48.18 4.62 -10.86
C ALA A 641 47.42 5.71 -10.06
N TRP A 642 46.13 5.93 -10.34
CA TRP A 642 45.27 6.86 -9.60
C TRP A 642 44.95 6.43 -8.17
N GLN A 643 45.07 5.15 -7.83
CA GLN A 643 44.88 4.66 -6.46
C GLN A 643 45.98 5.16 -5.51
N ILE A 644 47.21 5.34 -5.99
CA ILE A 644 48.36 5.74 -5.18
C ILE A 644 48.22 7.13 -4.52
N PRO A 645 47.92 8.24 -5.24
CA PRO A 645 47.76 9.54 -4.59
C PRO A 645 46.52 9.58 -3.66
N LEU A 646 45.47 8.82 -3.98
CA LEU A 646 44.31 8.66 -3.09
C LEU A 646 44.72 7.97 -1.77
N LEU A 647 45.42 6.84 -1.83
CA LEU A 647 45.96 6.16 -0.64
C LEU A 647 46.92 7.07 0.14
N GLY A 648 47.80 7.83 -0.54
CA GLY A 648 48.70 8.79 0.10
C GLY A 648 47.96 9.87 0.89
N GLY A 649 46.88 10.44 0.32
CA GLY A 649 46.00 11.38 1.02
C GLY A 649 45.30 10.76 2.23
N GLY A 650 44.82 9.51 2.10
CA GLY A 650 44.19 8.76 3.19
C GLY A 650 45.15 8.43 4.33
N ILE A 651 46.37 7.99 4.01
CA ILE A 651 47.42 7.66 4.99
C ILE A 651 47.92 8.92 5.70
N SER A 652 48.09 10.04 4.97
CA SER A 652 48.41 11.35 5.56
C SER A 652 47.32 11.83 6.54
N LEU A 653 46.04 11.61 6.20
CA LEU A 653 44.91 11.92 7.07
C LEU A 653 44.84 10.98 8.30
N HIS A 654 45.16 9.70 8.10
CA HIS A 654 45.22 8.69 9.17
C HIS A 654 46.33 9.02 10.19
N GLY A 655 47.54 9.36 9.73
CA GLY A 655 48.66 9.72 10.60
C GLY A 655 48.38 10.93 11.50
N LYS A 656 47.58 11.89 11.01
CA LYS A 656 47.11 13.07 11.77
C LYS A 656 46.04 12.74 12.84
N ARG A 657 45.58 11.48 12.94
CA ARG A 657 44.48 11.04 13.81
C ARG A 657 44.74 9.76 14.59
N VAL A 658 45.77 9.01 14.25
CA VAL A 658 46.04 7.70 14.85
C VAL A 658 46.43 7.84 16.32
N THR A 659 45.76 7.08 17.20
CA THR A 659 46.12 6.98 18.61
C THR A 659 47.52 6.38 18.76
N ASP A 660 48.19 6.66 19.89
CA ASP A 660 49.54 6.15 20.13
C ASP A 660 49.58 4.61 20.09
N ASP A 661 48.54 3.95 20.64
CA ASP A 661 48.33 2.49 20.58
C ASP A 661 48.35 1.90 19.16
N LEU A 662 47.89 2.66 18.16
CA LEU A 662 47.81 2.25 16.76
C LEU A 662 48.94 2.83 15.89
N ARG A 663 49.90 3.57 16.48
CA ARG A 663 50.97 4.19 15.70
C ARG A 663 51.94 3.19 15.05
N PRO A 664 52.37 2.09 15.71
CA PRO A 664 53.18 1.07 15.03
C PRO A 664 52.48 0.42 13.83
N PHE A 665 51.15 0.27 13.90
CA PHE A 665 50.33 -0.21 12.78
C PHE A 665 50.27 0.82 11.64
N HIS A 666 50.20 2.12 11.95
CA HIS A 666 50.27 3.18 10.95
C HIS A 666 51.65 3.26 10.29
N GLU A 667 52.74 3.17 11.05
CA GLU A 667 54.12 3.16 10.55
C GLU A 667 54.33 2.00 9.57
N ARG A 668 53.88 0.79 9.95
CA ARG A 668 53.90 -0.40 9.08
C ARG A 668 53.08 -0.18 7.79
N MET A 669 51.90 0.43 7.88
CA MET A 669 51.09 0.76 6.71
C MET A 669 51.78 1.79 5.80
N GLU A 670 52.49 2.76 6.37
CA GLU A 670 53.24 3.76 5.63
C GLU A 670 54.48 3.15 4.93
N GLU A 671 55.17 2.18 5.55
CA GLU A 671 56.21 1.38 4.90
C GLU A 671 55.68 0.61 3.68
N CYS A 672 54.59 -0.14 3.86
CA CYS A 672 53.95 -0.89 2.77
C CYS A 672 53.54 0.06 1.64
N PHE A 673 52.98 1.22 1.97
CA PHE A 673 52.63 2.24 0.98
C PHE A 673 53.86 2.83 0.26
N LYS A 674 54.96 3.10 0.96
CA LYS A 674 56.23 3.55 0.34
C LYS A 674 56.76 2.53 -0.68
N GLN A 675 56.68 1.24 -0.37
CA GLN A 675 57.07 0.16 -1.28
C GLN A 675 56.09 0.04 -2.47
N LEU A 676 54.79 0.06 -2.19
CA LEU A 676 53.71 -0.04 -3.20
C LEU A 676 53.75 1.13 -4.19
N LYS A 677 53.87 2.36 -3.68
CA LYS A 677 54.04 3.60 -4.44
C LYS A 677 55.25 3.49 -5.38
N LYS A 678 56.43 3.13 -4.86
CA LYS A 678 57.65 2.96 -5.66
C LYS A 678 57.52 1.91 -6.77
N LYS A 679 56.73 0.85 -6.56
CA LYS A 679 56.42 -0.14 -7.61
C LYS A 679 55.50 0.46 -8.68
N VAL A 680 54.36 1.02 -8.28
CA VAL A 680 53.33 1.53 -9.19
C VAL A 680 53.80 2.73 -10.01
N GLU A 681 54.52 3.68 -9.40
CA GLU A 681 55.06 4.84 -10.13
C GLU A 681 56.11 4.46 -11.16
N LYS A 682 56.87 3.38 -10.93
CA LYS A 682 57.84 2.85 -11.90
C LYS A 682 57.13 2.18 -13.09
N GLU A 683 56.06 1.44 -12.83
CA GLU A 683 55.44 0.55 -13.83
C GLU A 683 54.31 1.25 -14.64
N TYR A 684 53.59 2.18 -14.00
CA TYR A 684 52.40 2.84 -14.55
C TYR A 684 52.49 4.37 -14.55
N GLY A 685 53.60 4.93 -14.06
CA GLY A 685 53.84 6.37 -13.98
C GLY A 685 53.18 7.05 -12.79
N VAL A 686 53.50 8.33 -12.60
CA VAL A 686 52.95 9.16 -11.52
C VAL A 686 51.57 9.71 -11.90
N ARG A 687 50.70 9.81 -10.90
CA ARG A 687 49.43 10.55 -10.97
C ARG A 687 49.36 11.51 -9.79
N GLU A 688 49.10 12.78 -10.08
CA GLU A 688 48.95 13.83 -9.07
C GLU A 688 47.47 14.15 -8.88
N LEU A 689 47.03 14.26 -7.63
CA LEU A 689 45.71 14.81 -7.32
C LEU A 689 45.78 16.34 -7.46
N PRO A 690 44.82 16.98 -8.16
CA PRO A 690 44.61 18.42 -8.03
C PRO A 690 44.40 18.78 -6.55
N ASP A 691 44.97 19.90 -6.10
CA ASP A 691 45.05 20.20 -4.68
C ASP A 691 43.64 20.24 -4.04
N LEU A 692 43.46 19.41 -3.01
CA LEU A 692 42.19 19.26 -2.31
C LEU A 692 41.80 20.53 -1.53
N ASP A 693 42.76 21.41 -1.23
CA ASP A 693 42.47 22.71 -0.62
C ASP A 693 41.83 23.71 -1.60
N GLU A 694 42.09 23.67 -2.91
CA GLU A 694 41.44 24.56 -3.89
C GLU A 694 39.93 24.34 -3.99
N ARG A 695 39.46 23.10 -3.75
CA ARG A 695 38.01 22.81 -3.72
C ARG A 695 37.27 23.55 -2.61
N LYS A 696 37.96 24.16 -1.63
CA LYS A 696 37.36 25.05 -0.62
C LYS A 696 37.04 26.45 -1.17
N SER A 697 37.55 26.82 -2.36
CA SER A 697 37.45 28.17 -2.92
C SER A 697 36.19 28.46 -3.76
N THR A 698 35.37 27.45 -4.09
CA THR A 698 34.17 27.63 -4.93
C THR A 698 32.87 27.91 -4.16
N ARG A 699 32.95 28.05 -2.83
CA ARG A 699 31.91 28.68 -2.01
C ARG A 699 32.38 30.06 -1.55
N PRO A 700 31.62 31.14 -1.77
CA PRO A 700 31.83 32.38 -1.03
C PRO A 700 31.80 32.08 0.47
N ARG A 701 32.83 32.51 1.22
CA ARG A 701 32.79 32.45 2.69
C ARG A 701 31.71 33.42 3.18
N SER A 702 30.60 32.89 3.68
CA SER A 702 29.62 33.69 4.41
C SER A 702 30.30 34.34 5.61
N MET A 703 30.34 35.67 5.67
CA MET A 703 31.04 36.42 6.72
C MET A 703 30.17 36.58 7.97
N LEU A 704 29.98 35.48 8.71
CA LEU A 704 29.55 35.55 10.12
C LEU A 704 30.56 34.83 11.01
N ARG A 705 31.06 35.57 12.01
CA ARG A 705 32.19 35.17 12.86
C ARG A 705 31.76 34.15 13.90
N SER A 706 32.52 33.07 14.04
CA SER A 706 32.51 32.27 15.28
C SER A 706 33.38 32.95 16.35
N PHE A 707 32.81 33.90 17.10
CA PHE A 707 33.37 34.29 18.39
C PHE A 707 32.91 33.33 19.47
N ARG A 708 33.79 32.41 19.88
CA ARG A 708 33.66 31.64 21.13
C ARG A 708 34.99 31.67 21.89
N GLN A 709 35.15 32.68 22.73
CA GLN A 709 36.04 32.55 23.89
C GLN A 709 35.27 31.85 25.01
N SER A 710 35.92 30.90 25.67
CA SER A 710 35.34 30.14 26.79
C SER A 710 35.91 30.66 28.10
N ILE A 711 35.03 31.05 29.03
CA ILE A 711 35.36 31.37 30.42
C ILE A 711 34.39 30.58 31.33
N ILE A 712 34.82 30.31 32.56
CA ILE A 712 34.42 29.14 33.35
C ILE A 712 33.68 29.53 34.65
N SER A 713 32.39 29.19 34.69
CA SER A 713 31.63 28.64 35.85
C SER A 713 31.15 29.52 37.03
N ILE A 714 30.29 28.86 37.84
CA ILE A 714 29.90 29.00 39.27
C ILE A 714 28.82 30.03 39.66
N SER A 715 27.80 29.53 40.40
CA SER A 715 26.88 30.25 41.33
C SER A 715 25.90 31.29 40.77
N SER A 716 24.74 31.59 41.38
CA SER A 716 23.93 30.90 42.41
C SER A 716 22.47 31.42 42.40
N LEU A 717 21.64 31.04 43.38
CA LEU A 717 20.21 31.41 43.51
C LEU A 717 19.96 32.85 44.02
N GLN A 718 18.68 33.28 43.90
CA GLN A 718 17.99 34.40 44.58
C GLN A 718 18.27 35.84 44.11
N GLY A 719 17.21 36.68 44.14
CA GLY A 719 17.34 38.10 44.54
C GLY A 719 16.74 39.19 43.64
N SER A 720 15.43 39.42 43.77
CA SER A 720 14.70 40.71 43.75
C SER A 720 14.91 41.85 42.71
N GLU A 721 13.77 42.52 42.47
CA GLU A 721 13.56 43.98 42.28
C GLU A 721 13.81 44.70 40.93
N CYS A 722 13.07 45.81 40.80
CA CYS A 722 12.83 46.59 39.59
C CYS A 722 13.63 47.91 39.58
N GLY A 723 13.90 48.48 38.40
CA GLY A 723 14.60 49.77 38.30
C GLY A 723 14.62 50.43 36.91
N THR A 724 13.51 51.06 36.52
CA THR A 724 13.53 52.25 35.63
C THR A 724 14.15 53.44 36.42
N PRO A 725 14.68 54.56 35.82
CA PRO A 725 13.99 55.32 34.76
C PRO A 725 14.78 56.30 33.81
N THR A 726 14.01 56.95 32.92
CA THR A 726 14.13 58.34 32.39
C THR A 726 15.09 58.74 31.25
N LYS A 727 14.82 59.96 30.69
CA LYS A 727 15.30 60.55 29.43
C LYS A 727 15.94 61.94 29.62
N SER A 728 16.71 62.39 28.62
CA SER A 728 16.79 63.79 28.11
C SER A 728 17.39 63.75 26.68
N HIS A 729 16.84 64.41 25.64
CA HIS A 729 16.97 65.85 25.25
C HIS A 729 18.45 66.28 24.96
N VAL A 730 18.81 67.08 23.94
CA VAL A 730 18.09 68.15 23.18
C VAL A 730 18.47 68.16 21.67
N ASP A 731 17.74 68.95 20.88
CA ASP A 731 17.78 69.35 19.44
C ASP A 731 19.17 69.84 18.90
N ARG A 732 19.40 70.23 17.62
CA ARG A 732 18.61 71.21 16.81
C ARG A 732 19.05 71.45 15.33
N ASP A 733 18.15 72.15 14.62
CA ASP A 733 18.27 73.00 13.40
C ASP A 733 18.07 72.37 11.99
N ILE A 734 17.56 73.20 11.05
CA ILE A 734 16.68 72.81 9.91
C ILE A 734 16.92 73.69 8.62
N PRO A 735 16.05 73.75 7.57
CA PRO A 735 16.42 73.54 6.16
C PRO A 735 16.57 74.88 5.36
N PRO A 736 16.72 74.88 4.01
CA PRO A 736 15.63 74.54 3.06
C PRO A 736 15.94 73.24 2.24
N ASP A 737 15.18 72.79 1.22
CA ASP A 737 14.12 73.42 0.40
C ASP A 737 13.09 72.39 -0.16
N SER A 738 12.18 72.81 -1.07
CA SER A 738 11.17 71.98 -1.76
C SER A 738 10.77 72.60 -3.12
N PRO A 739 9.97 71.95 -4.02
CA PRO A 739 8.50 72.00 -3.84
C PRO A 739 7.63 70.87 -4.47
N ASN A 740 6.41 70.71 -3.92
CA ASN A 740 5.15 70.33 -4.64
C ASN A 740 5.02 68.91 -5.28
N SER A 741 3.82 68.32 -5.48
CA SER A 741 2.42 68.65 -5.13
C SER A 741 1.50 67.42 -5.33
N TRP A 742 0.32 67.22 -4.71
CA TRP A 742 -0.49 67.99 -3.74
C TRP A 742 -1.68 67.12 -3.20
N THR A 743 -2.26 67.54 -2.05
CA THR A 743 -3.70 67.46 -1.60
C THR A 743 -4.50 66.14 -1.65
N ASN A 744 -5.58 65.87 -0.90
CA ASN A 744 -6.26 66.39 0.32
C ASN A 744 -7.12 65.19 0.88
N SER A 745 -7.77 65.15 2.06
CA SER A 745 -8.26 66.18 3.00
C SER A 745 -8.31 65.62 4.45
N LEU A 746 -8.63 66.44 5.46
CA LEU A 746 -8.80 66.05 6.87
C LEU A 746 -10.28 65.88 7.27
N GLN A 747 -10.54 65.09 8.32
CA GLN A 747 -11.29 65.42 9.57
C GLN A 747 -11.70 64.12 10.32
N ARG A 748 -12.10 64.08 11.61
CA ARG A 748 -11.65 64.74 12.87
C ARG A 748 -12.38 64.04 14.05
N SER A 749 -11.90 64.25 15.29
CA SER A 749 -12.64 64.19 16.58
C SER A 749 -13.23 62.87 17.13
N SER A 750 -12.58 62.41 18.21
CA SER A 750 -13.13 62.35 19.59
C SER A 750 -13.97 61.17 20.10
N GLY A 751 -13.35 60.39 21.01
CA GLY A 751 -13.99 59.79 22.20
C GLY A 751 -14.72 58.44 22.04
N SER A 752 -15.17 57.78 23.11
CA SER A 752 -14.82 57.85 24.55
C SER A 752 -15.58 56.76 25.33
N VAL A 753 -14.95 56.04 26.28
CA VAL A 753 -15.62 55.27 27.38
C VAL A 753 -16.50 54.07 26.94
N SER A 754 -16.81 53.03 27.73
CA SER A 754 -16.06 52.30 28.77
C SER A 754 -16.75 50.94 29.08
N MET A 755 -16.02 50.07 29.80
CA MET A 755 -16.38 48.88 30.59
C MET A 755 -17.86 48.40 30.72
N CYS A 756 -18.02 47.07 30.62
CA CYS A 756 -18.44 46.16 31.73
C CYS A 756 -17.87 44.73 31.40
N LYS A 757 -17.36 43.83 32.29
CA LYS A 757 -17.56 43.48 33.73
C LYS A 757 -18.94 42.86 34.04
N VAL A 758 -19.13 41.84 34.88
CA VAL A 758 -18.28 40.87 35.65
C VAL A 758 -19.23 39.72 36.12
N ASP A 759 -18.83 38.43 36.31
CA ASP A 759 -18.35 37.69 37.52
C ASP A 759 -18.20 36.20 37.05
N GLU A 760 -17.26 35.31 37.45
CA GLU A 760 -16.74 34.77 38.74
C GLU A 760 -17.33 33.42 39.20
N GLY A 761 -16.51 32.60 39.91
CA GLY A 761 -16.78 31.19 40.29
C GLY A 761 -15.62 30.21 40.00
N VAL A 762 -14.46 30.11 40.69
CA VAL A 762 -14.15 29.95 42.15
C VAL A 762 -14.51 28.53 42.65
N VAL A 763 -13.63 27.65 43.21
CA VAL A 763 -12.15 27.67 43.44
C VAL A 763 -11.60 26.25 43.80
N THR A 764 -10.33 26.14 44.28
CA THR A 764 -9.55 24.96 44.77
C THR A 764 -9.11 23.91 43.71
N VAL A 765 -7.84 23.45 43.59
CA VAL A 765 -6.64 23.27 44.46
C VAL A 765 -6.56 21.90 45.17
N GLY A 766 -5.44 21.19 44.97
CA GLY A 766 -5.05 19.97 45.69
C GLY A 766 -3.63 19.51 45.28
N ASP A 767 -2.69 19.50 46.22
CA ASP A 767 -1.26 19.25 45.98
C ASP A 767 -0.84 17.78 45.95
N ALA A 768 0.21 17.46 45.18
CA ALA A 768 1.16 16.37 45.48
C ALA A 768 2.49 16.56 44.70
N GLU A 769 3.61 16.67 45.41
CA GLU A 769 4.94 16.93 44.82
C GLU A 769 5.96 15.79 45.12
N VAL A 770 7.09 15.81 44.42
CA VAL A 770 8.36 15.08 44.68
C VAL A 770 8.36 13.54 44.56
N ARG A 771 9.14 13.01 43.60
CA ARG A 771 10.37 12.19 43.86
C ARG A 771 11.05 11.65 42.59
N LEU A 772 11.91 12.48 41.98
CA LEU A 772 13.00 11.98 41.13
C LEU A 772 14.00 11.17 41.99
N ARG A 773 14.37 9.94 41.57
CA ARG A 773 15.46 9.17 42.21
C ARG A 773 16.77 9.28 41.42
N ARG A 774 17.87 9.49 42.15
CA ARG A 774 19.21 9.81 41.61
C ARG A 774 19.84 8.66 40.83
N SER A 775 20.55 9.03 39.76
CA SER A 775 21.49 8.15 39.05
C SER A 775 22.69 7.75 39.93
N LYS A 776 23.28 6.58 39.66
CA LYS A 776 24.55 6.12 40.26
C LYS A 776 25.59 5.88 39.17
N LYS A 777 26.73 6.57 39.26
CA LYS A 777 27.95 6.25 38.51
C LYS A 777 28.41 4.81 38.82
N LYS A 778 28.85 4.07 37.80
CA LYS A 778 29.81 2.96 37.96
C LYS A 778 30.96 3.13 36.97
N LYS A 779 32.15 2.63 37.35
CA LYS A 779 33.43 2.90 36.67
C LYS A 779 33.63 2.00 35.44
N LYS A 780 34.45 2.47 34.49
CA LYS A 780 35.19 1.60 33.56
C LYS A 780 35.99 0.55 34.35
N ARG A 781 36.12 -0.66 33.82
CA ARG A 781 37.30 -1.51 34.03
C ARG A 781 37.61 -2.25 32.73
N SER A 782 38.87 -2.19 32.30
CA SER A 782 39.38 -3.01 31.20
C SER A 782 39.89 -4.35 31.75
N SER A 783 39.83 -5.39 30.93
CA SER A 783 40.52 -6.66 31.16
C SER A 783 40.86 -7.29 29.80
N MET A 784 42.05 -6.98 29.30
CA MET A 784 42.69 -7.68 28.19
C MET A 784 43.52 -8.83 28.78
N ILE A 785 43.43 -10.04 28.22
CA ILE A 785 44.17 -11.21 28.70
C ILE A 785 45.17 -11.61 27.61
N PHE A 786 46.45 -11.64 27.97
CA PHE A 786 47.52 -12.26 27.19
C PHE A 786 47.60 -13.76 27.53
N ILE A 787 47.93 -14.58 26.53
CA ILE A 787 48.52 -15.90 26.72
C ILE A 787 49.74 -15.95 25.78
N THR A 788 50.89 -16.37 26.30
CA THR A 788 52.17 -16.41 25.59
C THR A 788 52.36 -17.71 24.81
N GLU A 789 53.30 -17.69 23.85
CA GLU A 789 53.80 -18.90 23.19
C GLU A 789 54.46 -19.85 24.19
N GLU A 790 54.47 -21.15 23.88
CA GLU A 790 55.68 -21.95 24.04
C GLU A 790 55.77 -23.02 22.93
N ARG A 791 56.94 -23.62 22.75
CA ARG A 791 57.39 -24.16 21.47
C ARG A 791 58.38 -25.31 21.65
N GLU A 792 58.01 -26.52 21.25
CA GLU A 792 58.96 -27.64 21.20
C GLU A 792 58.89 -28.47 19.91
N ARG A 793 59.91 -29.31 19.71
CA ARG A 793 60.23 -29.99 18.45
C ARG A 793 60.49 -31.47 18.69
N THR A 794 60.06 -32.36 17.78
CA THR A 794 60.88 -33.54 17.42
C THR A 794 60.53 -34.10 16.04
N SER A 795 61.54 -34.71 15.42
CA SER A 795 61.54 -35.28 14.07
C SER A 795 61.06 -36.74 14.04
N THR A 796 60.43 -37.18 12.94
CA THR A 796 60.79 -38.42 12.20
C THR A 796 60.14 -38.46 10.80
N LEU A 797 60.37 -39.53 10.02
CA LEU A 797 60.43 -39.51 8.55
C LEU A 797 59.32 -40.28 7.79
N ASP A 798 59.36 -40.12 6.46
CA ASP A 798 58.85 -41.00 5.38
C ASP A 798 57.36 -41.05 4.96
N CYS A 799 57.06 -40.17 4.00
CA CYS A 799 56.66 -40.54 2.62
C CYS A 799 55.60 -41.65 2.38
N LYS A 800 54.35 -41.24 2.05
CA LYS A 800 53.84 -41.25 0.64
C LYS A 800 52.45 -40.60 0.46
N ARG A 801 52.15 -40.28 -0.81
CA ARG A 801 50.95 -39.57 -1.30
C ARG A 801 49.63 -40.33 -1.02
N LEU A 802 48.57 -39.59 -0.69
CA LEU A 802 47.44 -39.30 -1.62
C LEU A 802 46.50 -38.21 -1.04
N SER A 803 45.35 -37.94 -1.67
CA SER A 803 44.65 -36.64 -1.55
C SER A 803 43.12 -36.71 -1.41
N LYS A 804 42.56 -35.62 -0.86
CA LYS A 804 41.15 -35.16 -0.82
C LYS A 804 40.18 -35.69 0.25
N LYS A 805 39.75 -34.73 1.08
CA LYS A 805 38.37 -34.45 1.54
C LYS A 805 37.60 -35.55 2.31
N GLN A 806 37.59 -35.37 3.63
CA GLN A 806 36.39 -35.48 4.48
C GLN A 806 36.50 -34.29 5.46
N GLU A 807 35.57 -33.32 5.47
CA GLU A 807 34.25 -33.38 6.13
C GLU A 807 34.40 -33.70 7.62
N PHE A 808 34.07 -32.72 8.47
CA PHE A 808 34.04 -32.89 9.92
C PHE A 808 32.77 -32.26 10.48
N ARG A 809 32.00 -33.06 11.23
CA ARG A 809 30.90 -32.59 12.07
C ARG A 809 31.46 -32.04 13.37
N SER A 810 30.64 -31.28 14.10
CA SER A 810 30.69 -31.26 15.56
C SER A 810 29.29 -31.51 16.10
N ASP A 811 28.95 -32.78 16.29
CA ASP A 811 27.76 -33.19 17.05
C ASP A 811 27.91 -32.76 18.52
N THR A 812 26.81 -32.29 19.14
CA THR A 812 26.49 -32.62 20.55
C THR A 812 25.03 -32.25 20.83
N ASN A 813 24.14 -33.25 20.82
CA ASN A 813 22.91 -33.19 21.62
C ASN A 813 23.25 -33.61 23.07
N LEU A 814 22.43 -33.21 24.05
CA LEU A 814 21.75 -34.13 24.97
C LEU A 814 20.97 -33.37 26.05
N SER A 815 19.64 -33.50 26.00
CA SER A 815 18.72 -33.44 27.15
C SER A 815 17.44 -34.17 26.71
N GLU A 816 16.96 -35.10 27.52
CA GLU A 816 15.90 -36.06 27.14
C GLU A 816 14.47 -35.54 27.40
N PRO A 817 13.44 -36.18 26.81
CA PRO A 817 12.07 -35.69 26.87
C PRO A 817 11.40 -35.99 28.21
N ASN A 818 10.25 -35.34 28.46
CA ASN A 818 9.31 -35.76 29.50
C ASN A 818 7.88 -35.68 28.95
N GLU A 819 7.07 -36.71 29.21
CA GLU A 819 5.67 -36.77 28.79
C GLU A 819 4.78 -35.96 29.75
N GLY A 820 3.68 -35.39 29.23
CA GLY A 820 2.81 -34.53 30.02
C GLY A 820 1.40 -34.38 29.44
N ASN A 821 0.50 -35.30 29.80
CA ASN A 821 -0.92 -35.19 29.50
C ASN A 821 -1.55 -33.98 30.22
N VAL A 822 -1.95 -32.94 29.48
CA VAL A 822 -2.85 -31.89 29.98
C VAL A 822 -3.91 -31.56 28.94
N SER A 823 -5.17 -31.88 29.24
CA SER A 823 -6.33 -31.37 28.51
C SER A 823 -6.66 -29.97 29.05
N LEU A 824 -6.88 -29.00 28.16
CA LEU A 824 -7.40 -27.67 28.52
C LEU A 824 -8.57 -27.28 27.62
N THR A 825 -9.52 -26.58 28.23
CA THR A 825 -10.88 -26.37 27.72
C THR A 825 -11.08 -24.99 27.08
N ASN A 826 -11.97 -24.92 26.10
CA ASN A 826 -12.52 -23.65 25.60
C ASN A 826 -13.15 -22.81 26.73
N ALA A 827 -12.76 -21.54 26.85
CA ALA A 827 -13.66 -20.37 26.99
C ALA A 827 -12.87 -19.08 27.25
N ASN A 828 -13.20 -18.01 26.52
CA ASN A 828 -13.31 -16.59 26.96
C ASN A 828 -13.00 -15.60 25.81
N SER A 829 -13.92 -15.48 24.86
CA SER A 829 -13.98 -14.34 23.94
C SER A 829 -14.34 -13.05 24.71
N ARG A 830 -13.51 -12.00 24.62
CA ARG A 830 -13.83 -10.66 25.12
C ARG A 830 -13.98 -9.68 23.96
N SER A 831 -15.17 -9.10 23.83
CA SER A 831 -15.55 -8.16 22.78
C SER A 831 -15.72 -6.73 23.33
N LEU A 832 -15.04 -5.75 22.75
CA LEU A 832 -15.27 -4.30 22.88
C LEU A 832 -14.62 -3.58 21.68
N PRO A 833 -15.04 -2.35 21.32
CA PRO A 833 -16.37 -1.75 21.45
C PRO A 833 -16.92 -1.22 20.09
N ALA A 834 -18.25 -1.08 19.97
CA ALA A 834 -18.86 -0.35 18.86
C ALA A 834 -19.05 1.14 19.23
N ILE A 835 -18.82 2.06 18.28
CA ILE A 835 -19.03 3.50 18.47
C ILE A 835 -20.43 3.88 18.01
N THR A 836 -21.16 4.61 18.85
CA THR A 836 -22.55 5.02 18.62
C THR A 836 -22.68 6.26 17.74
N GLY A 837 -23.45 6.18 16.67
CA GLY A 837 -23.95 7.35 15.93
C GLY A 837 -25.07 8.07 16.70
N LEU A 838 -25.17 9.39 16.55
CA LEU A 838 -26.18 10.21 17.23
C LEU A 838 -27.55 10.12 16.54
N SER A 839 -28.62 10.27 17.33
CA SER A 839 -29.95 10.66 16.86
C SER A 839 -30.56 11.64 17.87
N LEU A 840 -31.50 12.49 17.40
CA LEU A 840 -31.99 13.65 18.13
C LEU A 840 -33.06 13.29 19.18
N THR A 841 -32.99 13.94 20.35
CA THR A 841 -34.01 13.87 21.40
C THR A 841 -35.08 14.94 21.21
N VAL A 842 -36.34 14.53 21.17
CA VAL A 842 -37.51 15.37 21.48
C VAL A 842 -38.17 14.82 22.75
N ALA A 843 -38.77 15.68 23.57
CA ALA A 843 -39.00 15.41 24.99
C ALA A 843 -40.47 15.11 25.37
N GLY A 844 -40.64 14.42 26.49
CA GLY A 844 -41.85 14.48 27.34
C GLY A 844 -42.85 13.34 27.15
N GLY A 845 -43.11 12.59 28.23
CA GLY A 845 -44.11 11.52 28.28
C GLY A 845 -43.90 10.57 29.46
N THR A 846 -44.43 10.93 30.62
CA THR A 846 -44.36 10.15 31.87
C THR A 846 -45.49 9.14 31.99
N GLU A 847 -45.23 7.96 32.54
CA GLU A 847 -46.05 7.38 33.63
C GLU A 847 -45.31 6.23 34.35
N GLU A 848 -45.72 5.95 35.59
CA GLU A 848 -45.11 4.96 36.48
C GLU A 848 -45.95 3.68 36.60
N GLY A 849 -45.34 2.55 36.97
CA GLY A 849 -46.06 1.29 37.23
C GLY A 849 -45.15 0.24 37.89
N ASP A 850 -45.24 0.11 39.22
CA ASP A 850 -44.33 -0.72 40.03
C ASP A 850 -44.89 -2.12 40.37
N SER A 851 -44.00 -2.98 40.86
CA SER A 851 -44.23 -4.30 41.46
C SER A 851 -44.47 -5.46 40.45
N SER A 852 -44.23 -6.74 40.79
CA SER A 852 -43.83 -7.33 42.08
C SER A 852 -42.93 -8.58 41.91
N ARG A 853 -42.25 -8.99 42.99
CA ARG A 853 -41.35 -10.16 43.03
C ARG A 853 -42.10 -11.49 43.20
N SER A 854 -41.55 -12.57 42.64
CA SER A 854 -41.59 -13.88 43.33
C SER A 854 -40.30 -14.69 43.08
N LYS A 855 -40.01 -15.64 43.99
CA LYS A 855 -38.89 -16.60 43.93
C LYS A 855 -39.43 -18.02 44.09
N ARG A 856 -38.81 -18.98 43.39
CA ARG A 856 -38.61 -20.42 43.69
C ARG A 856 -38.63 -21.21 42.36
N ASP A 857 -38.07 -22.39 42.22
CA ASP A 857 -36.91 -23.08 42.81
C ASP A 857 -36.93 -24.50 42.21
N SER A 858 -35.75 -25.05 41.93
CA SER A 858 -35.45 -26.49 42.07
C SER A 858 -36.33 -27.59 41.39
N LYS A 859 -35.74 -28.14 40.31
CA LYS A 859 -35.41 -29.58 40.11
C LYS A 859 -36.50 -30.65 39.90
N SER A 860 -36.44 -31.23 38.69
CA SER A 860 -36.44 -32.67 38.36
C SER A 860 -37.48 -33.65 38.93
N MET A 861 -38.10 -34.43 38.03
CA MET A 861 -38.30 -35.87 38.21
C MET A 861 -38.30 -36.59 36.86
N SER A 862 -37.92 -37.86 36.86
CA SER A 862 -37.86 -38.74 35.67
C SER A 862 -38.76 -39.96 35.85
N VAL A 863 -39.47 -40.38 34.80
CA VAL A 863 -40.17 -41.66 34.78
C VAL A 863 -39.92 -42.36 33.44
N CYS A 864 -39.53 -43.63 33.49
CA CYS A 864 -39.45 -44.51 32.32
C CYS A 864 -40.70 -45.40 32.26
N THR A 865 -41.14 -45.74 31.05
CA THR A 865 -42.00 -46.91 30.80
C THR A 865 -41.50 -47.66 29.58
N THR A 866 -41.43 -48.98 29.68
CA THR A 866 -40.91 -49.89 28.65
C THR A 866 -42.03 -50.66 27.95
N SER A 867 -41.80 -51.07 26.70
CA SER A 867 -42.40 -52.31 26.16
C SER A 867 -41.58 -52.81 24.97
N ASP A 868 -41.25 -54.10 24.99
CA ASP A 868 -40.52 -54.78 23.92
C ASP A 868 -41.43 -55.21 22.76
N ARG A 869 -40.85 -55.33 21.56
CA ARG A 869 -40.95 -56.58 20.78
C ARG A 869 -39.84 -56.71 19.73
N THR A 870 -39.31 -57.93 19.65
CA THR A 870 -38.17 -58.36 18.82
C THR A 870 -38.61 -58.95 17.47
N THR A 871 -37.78 -58.84 16.43
CA THR A 871 -37.32 -59.98 15.58
C THR A 871 -36.29 -59.55 14.52
N ASP A 872 -35.23 -60.37 14.35
CA ASP A 872 -34.49 -60.72 13.10
C ASP A 872 -34.27 -59.67 11.97
N ARG A 873 -33.06 -59.50 11.39
CA ARG A 873 -32.08 -60.54 10.96
C ARG A 873 -30.65 -60.00 10.72
N ARG A 874 -29.68 -60.90 10.49
CA ARG A 874 -28.24 -60.61 10.20
C ARG A 874 -27.79 -61.06 8.79
N SER A 875 -27.05 -60.22 8.07
CA SER A 875 -25.96 -60.58 7.11
C SER A 875 -25.28 -59.29 6.60
N LYS A 876 -23.96 -59.04 6.76
CA LYS A 876 -22.78 -59.68 6.12
C LYS A 876 -22.80 -59.64 4.59
N GLY A 877 -21.73 -59.12 3.96
CA GLY A 877 -21.33 -59.48 2.59
C GLY A 877 -20.69 -58.36 1.76
N VAL A 878 -19.39 -58.44 1.52
CA VAL A 878 -18.65 -57.65 0.51
C VAL A 878 -18.71 -58.41 -0.83
N ILE A 879 -18.85 -57.73 -1.99
CA ILE A 879 -18.03 -57.92 -3.21
C ILE A 879 -18.43 -57.02 -4.39
N ASN A 880 -17.38 -56.69 -5.13
CA ASN A 880 -17.16 -55.81 -6.28
C ASN A 880 -17.82 -56.25 -7.63
N LEU A 881 -17.72 -55.36 -8.64
CA LEU A 881 -17.66 -55.58 -10.11
C LEU A 881 -18.82 -55.10 -11.04
N LEU A 882 -18.44 -54.18 -11.94
CA LEU A 882 -18.71 -54.09 -13.40
C LEU A 882 -20.15 -54.09 -13.96
N PHE A 883 -20.40 -53.11 -14.84
CA PHE A 883 -20.80 -53.41 -16.23
C PHE A 883 -20.11 -52.47 -17.25
N LYS A 884 -19.85 -52.97 -18.47
CA LYS A 884 -19.19 -52.30 -19.61
C LYS A 884 -20.06 -52.41 -20.87
N SER A 885 -20.20 -51.32 -21.64
CA SER A 885 -20.49 -51.31 -23.11
C SER A 885 -20.39 -49.85 -23.63
N LYS A 886 -19.49 -49.44 -24.55
CA LYS A 886 -19.29 -49.74 -26.01
C LYS A 886 -20.19 -48.87 -26.95
N VAL A 887 -19.70 -48.03 -27.90
CA VAL A 887 -19.00 -48.23 -29.23
C VAL A 887 -19.99 -48.61 -30.37
N ASP A 888 -19.95 -48.13 -31.64
CA ASP A 888 -19.04 -47.23 -32.43
C ASP A 888 -19.03 -45.72 -32.05
N GLU A 889 -18.25 -44.76 -32.61
CA GLU A 889 -17.02 -44.72 -33.48
C GLU A 889 -17.11 -44.49 -35.03
N ARG A 890 -16.80 -43.27 -35.57
CA ARG A 890 -16.43 -43.05 -37.02
C ARG A 890 -15.83 -41.67 -37.39
N ASP A 891 -14.88 -41.65 -38.32
CA ASP A 891 -14.13 -40.46 -38.84
C ASP A 891 -14.83 -39.65 -39.95
N PHE A 892 -14.27 -38.48 -40.35
CA PHE A 892 -13.55 -38.37 -41.65
C PHE A 892 -12.81 -37.02 -41.91
N THR A 893 -11.51 -37.13 -42.25
CA THR A 893 -10.66 -36.24 -43.10
C THR A 893 -10.29 -34.79 -42.76
N GLU A 894 -9.02 -34.50 -43.09
CA GLU A 894 -8.33 -33.21 -43.09
C GLU A 894 -8.82 -32.23 -44.19
N LYS A 895 -8.46 -30.94 -44.02
CA LYS A 895 -7.92 -30.13 -45.13
C LYS A 895 -6.99 -29.02 -44.64
N ASN A 896 -5.97 -28.72 -45.44
CA ASN A 896 -4.83 -27.86 -45.12
C ASN A 896 -4.76 -26.69 -46.14
N ILE A 897 -3.67 -25.89 -46.15
CA ILE A 897 -3.29 -24.89 -47.20
C ILE A 897 -3.99 -23.50 -47.08
N PRO A 898 -3.29 -22.33 -47.19
CA PRO A 898 -1.90 -22.01 -46.80
C PRO A 898 -1.74 -20.60 -46.14
N LYS A 899 -0.49 -20.18 -45.90
CA LYS A 899 -0.12 -18.74 -45.75
C LYS A 899 0.04 -18.07 -47.13
N ARG A 900 -0.18 -16.75 -47.21
CA ARG A 900 0.48 -15.88 -48.21
C ARG A 900 0.78 -14.49 -47.65
N ILE A 901 1.64 -13.74 -48.34
CA ILE A 901 2.27 -12.49 -47.89
C ILE A 901 1.59 -11.29 -48.53
N ALA A 902 1.29 -10.28 -47.71
CA ALA A 902 1.24 -8.86 -48.04
C ALA A 902 1.53 -8.09 -46.73
#